data_AF-A0A255R241-F1
#
_entry.id   AF-A0A255R241-F1
#
_cell.length_a   1.000
_cell.length_b   1.000
_cell.length_c   1.000
_cell.angle_alpha   90.00
_cell.angle_beta   90.00
_cell.angle_gamma   90.00
#
_symmetry.space_group_name_H-M   'P 1'
#
loop_
_entity.id
_entity.type
_entity.pdbx_description
1 polymer ?
#
loop_
_entity_poly.entity_id
_entity_poly.type
_entity_poly.pdbx_seq_one_letter_code
_entity_poly.pdbx_strand_id
1 'polypeptide(L)'
;MDTRSTNSSPELGDAKVVTSRLTTGDDFAPQDRELLESLQSLRNRLGVPPDDLAELISTRFDEACRTLQSNGNRLPRLDLSSWFLTKHGELVYLEGRESSGTEMPLGDPGDLTAGDRSALVTAFRAELVTPRALESNRRPVASSAGTLQKRLVSHEVEETETSLMTADEKDRRKVISDQFTQALVQRFGPEKVQVVDSKPHSSKTIKLQPIERDRRFNWNLVLGVGSTVVILAMIFAGYQIVAQRHERLANAPRRTLNNVAERQPQPEVVQSAVAQSTPVRQTEARPAPNLGNNAAAQTKQTLDRSSGTPQAAVQVDDRQRHNTRSSESRVFANHAPAKTTRNTTRNTTDDEILGLAQTVEEQLIDVKSIIPSGISLDELRIKPGDISLDPAAASDRSAAGEETLEAMMSDRDSAAIDSQQQPTVAGKESFLDLPKVTDLSPISFESSAAPYQTIEFIQPLPLELLPYSNNEQVRMIVDSESGKAIAWIKHDAKNYFVWDEKASADPNSRQMLHGRLIDSEGTSTYFRPSIQTPPFALSLDPLEWKSSWDLGGPTQKSNTQLDLRISAPDTIQWSWDQPFDPTNGTDQLAIATFAAKEEEAEGVAIKMMIKVDCDNELKLQFVFGGRLDREYEFQGLTRAGLLQVMTSTHHAMRTAESAKMNLEYNLQHKNSSEQRRARAKIDELDDQFKRLEANLNRLRVLNALANTIESKVKLEFDLFVQWPDSSRQIILQTTTTLE
;
A
#
# COMPACT_ATOMS: atom_id res chain seq x y z
N MET A 1 84.30 34.10 -25.88
CA MET A 1 84.05 34.23 -27.32
C MET A 1 83.19 33.05 -27.73
N ASP A 2 81.89 33.26 -27.85
CA ASP A 2 81.13 32.95 -29.06
C ASP A 2 79.66 33.26 -28.82
N THR A 3 79.18 34.16 -29.67
CA THR A 3 77.84 34.71 -29.75
C THR A 3 76.98 33.83 -30.66
N ARG A 4 75.71 33.58 -30.29
CA ARG A 4 74.63 33.45 -31.28
C ARG A 4 73.26 33.69 -30.66
N SER A 5 72.63 34.79 -31.09
CA SER A 5 71.27 34.90 -31.67
C SER A 5 70.42 33.63 -31.61
N THR A 6 69.12 33.60 -31.34
CA THR A 6 67.93 34.44 -31.63
C THR A 6 66.77 33.47 -31.30
N ASN A 7 65.57 33.79 -30.83
CA ASN A 7 64.58 34.74 -31.31
C ASN A 7 63.39 34.63 -30.35
N SER A 8 62.78 35.78 -30.08
CA SER A 8 61.46 35.97 -29.53
C SER A 8 60.36 35.38 -30.42
N SER A 9 59.40 34.67 -29.82
CA SER A 9 58.04 34.49 -30.36
C SER A 9 57.01 34.74 -29.25
N PRO A 10 55.85 35.34 -29.60
CA PRO A 10 54.99 36.03 -28.66
C PRO A 10 53.98 35.11 -27.97
N GLU A 11 53.60 35.55 -26.76
CA GLU A 11 52.51 35.04 -25.94
C GLU A 11 51.22 34.81 -26.76
N LEU A 12 50.80 33.55 -26.84
CA LEU A 12 49.42 33.19 -27.13
C LEU A 12 48.79 32.84 -25.78
N GLY A 13 47.85 33.66 -25.34
CA GLY A 13 47.18 33.52 -24.05
C GLY A 13 46.54 32.14 -23.90
N ASP A 14 46.94 31.43 -22.85
CA ASP A 14 46.29 30.21 -22.40
C ASP A 14 44.82 30.52 -22.09
N ALA A 15 43.94 30.08 -22.99
CA ALA A 15 42.54 29.85 -22.65
C ALA A 15 42.54 28.81 -21.52
N LYS A 16 42.29 29.29 -20.30
CA LYS A 16 42.12 28.48 -19.09
C LYS A 16 40.91 27.56 -19.33
N VAL A 17 41.14 26.40 -19.92
CA VAL A 17 40.18 25.30 -19.93
C VAL A 17 39.99 24.92 -18.47
N VAL A 18 38.93 25.44 -17.87
CA VAL A 18 38.42 24.95 -16.59
C VAL A 18 37.91 23.55 -16.87
N THR A 19 38.80 22.56 -16.78
CA THR A 19 38.39 21.17 -16.58
C THR A 19 37.75 21.11 -15.21
N SER A 20 36.44 21.31 -15.17
CA SER A 20 35.61 21.05 -13.99
C SER A 20 35.78 19.57 -13.64
N ARG A 21 36.60 19.29 -12.61
CA ARG A 21 36.61 17.98 -11.96
C ARG A 21 35.20 17.74 -11.44
N LEU A 22 34.51 16.78 -12.02
CA LEU A 22 33.25 16.28 -11.50
C LEU A 22 33.54 15.59 -10.18
N THR A 23 33.05 16.23 -9.12
CA THR A 23 33.12 15.80 -7.75
C THR A 23 32.28 14.55 -7.55
N THR A 24 32.89 13.49 -7.03
CA THR A 24 32.13 12.40 -6.42
C THR A 24 31.28 12.96 -5.29
N GLY A 25 30.13 12.33 -4.97
CA GLY A 25 29.17 12.84 -3.99
C GLY A 25 29.75 13.26 -2.63
N ASP A 26 30.92 12.75 -2.28
CA ASP A 26 31.68 13.08 -1.07
C ASP A 26 32.35 14.46 -1.04
N ASP A 27 32.55 15.11 -2.18
CA ASP A 27 33.18 16.45 -2.19
C ASP A 27 32.15 17.59 -2.04
N PHE A 28 30.84 17.27 -2.03
CA PHE A 28 29.81 18.29 -1.79
C PHE A 28 29.74 18.64 -0.31
N ALA A 29 29.88 19.93 -0.01
CA ALA A 29 29.61 20.43 1.33
C ALA A 29 28.20 20.02 1.78
N PRO A 30 27.97 19.70 3.07
CA PRO A 30 26.66 19.25 3.57
C PRO A 30 25.51 20.21 3.21
N GLN A 31 25.80 21.51 3.09
CA GLN A 31 24.83 22.54 2.72
C GLN A 31 24.41 22.49 1.24
N ASP A 32 25.29 22.06 0.34
CA ASP A 32 24.94 21.89 -1.08
C ASP A 32 24.13 20.60 -1.31
N ARG A 33 24.23 19.60 -0.42
CA ARG A 33 23.42 18.37 -0.48
C ARG A 33 21.93 18.63 -0.27
N GLU A 34 21.56 19.67 0.50
CA GLU A 34 20.16 20.06 0.72
C GLU A 34 19.49 20.66 -0.54
N LEU A 35 20.28 21.09 -1.53
CA LEU A 35 19.79 21.71 -2.76
C LEU A 35 19.65 20.71 -3.93
N LEU A 36 20.01 19.45 -3.71
CA LEU A 36 19.94 18.40 -4.72
C LEU A 36 18.55 17.77 -4.74
N GLU A 37 17.93 17.75 -5.91
CA GLU A 37 16.63 17.09 -6.13
C GLU A 37 16.88 15.84 -6.98
N SER A 38 16.41 14.67 -6.52
CA SER A 38 16.54 13.43 -7.30
C SER A 38 15.67 13.48 -8.56
N LEU A 39 16.10 12.81 -9.62
CA LEU A 39 15.31 12.71 -10.85
C LEU A 39 13.95 12.04 -10.60
N GLN A 40 13.89 11.07 -9.70
CA GLN A 40 12.62 10.48 -9.28
C GLN A 40 11.70 11.50 -8.58
N SER A 41 12.26 12.35 -7.70
CA SER A 41 11.48 13.43 -7.05
C SER A 41 10.98 14.45 -8.08
N LEU A 42 11.85 14.88 -9.00
CA LEU A 42 11.49 15.80 -10.09
C LEU A 42 10.38 15.23 -10.96
N ARG A 43 10.50 13.97 -11.36
CA ARG A 43 9.48 13.26 -12.15
C ARG A 43 8.17 13.08 -11.39
N ASN A 44 8.22 12.77 -10.09
CA ASN A 44 7.03 12.66 -9.24
C ASN A 44 6.29 14.00 -9.11
N ARG A 45 7.03 15.11 -9.07
CA ARG A 45 6.49 16.46 -8.87
C ARG A 45 6.00 17.11 -10.16
N LEU A 46 6.76 16.95 -11.26
CA LEU A 46 6.51 17.64 -12.53
C LEU A 46 5.87 16.74 -13.59
N GLY A 47 5.81 15.43 -13.37
CA GLY A 47 5.31 14.45 -14.33
C GLY A 47 6.40 13.94 -15.28
N VAL A 48 5.96 13.28 -16.35
CA VAL A 48 6.86 12.76 -17.39
C VAL A 48 7.46 13.95 -18.16
N PRO A 49 8.80 14.05 -18.28
CA PRO A 49 9.40 15.14 -19.03
C PRO A 49 9.04 15.04 -20.53
N PRO A 50 8.90 16.18 -21.25
CA PRO A 50 8.78 16.17 -22.71
C PRO A 50 9.95 15.45 -23.37
N ASP A 51 9.74 14.88 -24.56
CA ASP A 51 10.74 14.04 -25.25
C ASP A 51 12.09 14.74 -25.45
N ASP A 52 12.08 16.02 -25.84
CA ASP A 52 13.29 16.83 -26.04
C ASP A 52 14.12 16.95 -24.76
N LEU A 53 13.44 17.12 -23.62
CA LEU A 53 14.09 17.19 -22.32
C LEU A 53 14.56 15.81 -21.86
N ALA A 54 13.79 14.77 -22.13
CA ALA A 54 14.20 13.40 -21.84
C ALA A 54 15.47 13.04 -22.61
N GLU A 55 15.59 13.48 -23.87
CA GLU A 55 16.81 13.34 -24.68
C GLU A 55 17.98 14.13 -24.10
N LEU A 56 17.76 15.37 -23.65
CA LEU A 56 18.79 16.18 -23.01
C LEU A 56 19.29 15.53 -21.71
N ILE A 57 18.38 15.08 -20.83
CA ILE A 57 18.75 14.40 -19.56
C ILE A 57 19.46 13.08 -19.87
N SER A 58 19.04 12.34 -20.90
CA SER A 58 19.72 11.10 -21.33
C SER A 58 21.14 11.36 -21.86
N THR A 59 21.35 12.48 -22.54
CA THR A 59 22.68 12.91 -22.99
C THR A 59 23.57 13.25 -21.80
N ARG A 60 23.04 13.98 -20.80
CA ARG A 60 23.76 14.27 -19.55
C ARG A 60 24.06 13.02 -18.74
N PHE A 61 23.17 12.05 -18.75
CA PHE A 61 23.37 10.75 -18.13
C PHE A 61 24.52 9.97 -18.80
N ASP A 62 24.61 9.96 -20.14
CA ASP A 62 25.75 9.36 -20.87
C ASP A 62 27.07 10.05 -20.51
N GLU A 63 27.09 11.39 -20.42
CA GLU A 63 28.27 12.16 -19.98
C GLU A 63 28.69 11.81 -18.55
N ALA A 64 27.73 11.69 -17.62
CA ALA A 64 28.00 11.32 -16.24
C ALA A 64 28.54 9.88 -16.14
N CYS A 65 27.99 8.95 -16.91
CA CYS A 65 28.48 7.57 -16.99
C CYS A 65 29.92 7.50 -17.52
N ARG A 66 30.25 8.26 -18.58
CA ARG A 66 31.63 8.35 -19.09
C ARG A 66 32.59 8.88 -18.03
N THR A 67 32.14 9.85 -17.26
CA THR A 67 32.95 10.46 -16.21
C THR A 67 33.21 9.48 -15.07
N LEU A 68 32.18 8.77 -14.60
CA LEU A 68 32.32 7.71 -13.59
C LEU A 68 33.29 6.61 -14.05
N GLN A 69 33.17 6.16 -15.30
CA GLN A 69 34.08 5.18 -15.90
C GLN A 69 35.52 5.70 -15.96
N SER A 70 35.73 6.96 -16.37
CA SER A 70 37.07 7.56 -16.43
C SER A 70 37.73 7.70 -15.05
N ASN A 71 36.93 7.76 -13.99
CA ASN A 71 37.38 7.79 -12.60
C ASN A 71 37.61 6.39 -12.01
N GLY A 72 37.34 5.31 -12.76
CA GLY A 72 37.46 3.93 -12.29
C GLY A 72 36.29 3.45 -11.42
N ASN A 73 35.20 4.22 -11.34
CA ASN A 73 34.01 3.84 -10.58
C ASN A 73 33.14 2.89 -11.39
N ARG A 74 32.51 1.93 -10.71
CA ARG A 74 31.50 1.05 -11.33
C ARG A 74 30.27 1.86 -11.73
N LEU A 75 29.68 1.54 -12.89
CA LEU A 75 28.41 2.15 -13.26
C LEU A 75 27.32 1.65 -12.31
N PRO A 76 26.54 2.55 -11.69
CA PRO A 76 25.53 2.17 -10.74
C PRO A 76 24.32 1.53 -11.43
N ARG A 77 23.48 0.84 -10.65
CA ARG A 77 22.19 0.36 -11.14
C ARG A 77 21.34 1.55 -11.61
N LEU A 78 20.53 1.27 -12.64
CA LEU A 78 19.57 2.22 -13.16
C LEU A 78 18.47 2.46 -12.11
N ASP A 79 18.62 3.51 -11.32
CA ASP A 79 17.64 3.93 -10.31
C ASP A 79 17.57 5.45 -10.29
N LEU A 80 16.45 6.01 -10.76
CA LEU A 80 16.22 7.47 -10.81
C LEU A 80 16.29 8.15 -9.43
N SER A 81 16.20 7.41 -8.33
CA SER A 81 16.31 7.96 -6.98
C SER A 81 17.75 8.29 -6.58
N SER A 82 18.74 7.65 -7.20
CA SER A 82 20.18 7.83 -6.92
C SER A 82 20.85 8.87 -7.81
N TRP A 83 20.14 9.36 -8.83
CA TRP A 83 20.61 10.41 -9.75
C TRP A 83 19.99 11.76 -9.39
N PHE A 84 20.83 12.74 -9.14
CA PHE A 84 20.45 14.07 -8.69
C PHE A 84 20.82 15.12 -9.73
N LEU A 85 19.97 16.14 -9.85
CA LEU A 85 20.26 17.29 -10.70
C LEU A 85 20.79 18.44 -9.84
N THR A 86 21.96 18.96 -10.17
CA THR A 86 22.52 20.14 -9.49
C THR A 86 21.80 21.42 -9.91
N LYS A 87 21.99 22.50 -9.15
CA LYS A 87 21.56 23.86 -9.51
C LYS A 87 22.13 24.36 -10.84
N HIS A 88 23.11 23.67 -11.41
CA HIS A 88 23.72 24.01 -12.70
C HIS A 88 23.22 23.14 -13.86
N GLY A 89 22.30 22.20 -13.60
CA GLY A 89 21.80 21.26 -14.60
C GLY A 89 22.72 20.08 -14.88
N GLU A 90 23.70 19.84 -13.99
CA GLU A 90 24.59 18.68 -14.09
C GLU A 90 23.97 17.49 -13.38
N LEU A 91 24.14 16.30 -13.95
CA LEU A 91 23.67 15.07 -13.36
C LEU A 91 24.77 14.45 -12.50
N VAL A 92 24.49 14.25 -11.22
CA VAL A 92 25.45 13.69 -10.25
C VAL A 92 24.86 12.42 -9.65
N TYR A 93 25.70 11.40 -9.52
CA TYR A 93 25.38 10.17 -8.80
C TYR A 93 25.82 10.30 -7.35
N LEU A 94 24.88 10.13 -6.40
CA LEU A 94 25.19 10.10 -4.97
C LEU A 94 25.16 8.65 -4.49
N GLU A 95 26.34 8.10 -4.21
CA GLU A 95 26.49 6.78 -3.63
C GLU A 95 26.20 6.87 -2.13
N GLY A 96 24.97 6.55 -1.72
CA GLY A 96 24.63 6.45 -0.30
C GLY A 96 23.31 7.10 0.13
N ARG A 97 22.24 6.31 0.07
CA ARG A 97 21.27 6.15 1.16
C ARG A 97 20.45 4.89 0.85
N GLU A 98 20.80 3.79 1.51
CA GLU A 98 19.94 2.61 1.66
C GLU A 98 19.54 1.81 0.39
N SER A 99 20.25 1.92 -0.73
CA SER A 99 20.04 0.98 -1.85
C SER A 99 20.69 -0.37 -1.54
N SER A 100 20.07 -1.18 -0.66
CA SER A 100 20.48 -2.55 -0.30
C SER A 100 20.24 -3.58 -1.42
N GLY A 101 20.17 -3.15 -2.67
CA GLY A 101 19.98 -4.02 -3.82
C GLY A 101 21.30 -4.65 -4.23
N THR A 102 21.27 -5.96 -4.47
CA THR A 102 22.33 -6.76 -5.13
C THR A 102 23.03 -5.94 -6.22
N GLU A 103 24.32 -6.04 -6.47
CA GLU A 103 24.94 -5.37 -7.63
C GLU A 103 24.39 -5.97 -8.94
N MET A 104 24.32 -5.23 -10.06
CA MET A 104 24.06 -5.92 -11.33
C MET A 104 25.29 -6.77 -11.66
N PRO A 105 25.13 -8.05 -12.07
CA PRO A 105 26.26 -8.88 -12.49
C PRO A 105 26.66 -8.46 -13.92
N LEU A 106 27.09 -7.21 -14.07
CA LEU A 106 27.86 -6.80 -15.23
C LEU A 106 29.32 -7.10 -14.86
N GLY A 107 30.04 -7.70 -15.81
CA GLY A 107 31.41 -8.19 -15.62
C GLY A 107 32.38 -7.11 -15.12
N ASP A 108 33.64 -7.52 -14.94
CA ASP A 108 34.72 -6.68 -14.41
C ASP A 108 34.64 -5.22 -14.92
N PRO A 109 34.83 -4.21 -14.06
CA PRO A 109 34.60 -2.79 -14.36
C PRO A 109 35.37 -2.22 -15.56
N GLY A 110 36.30 -2.98 -16.14
CA GLY A 110 37.11 -2.59 -17.28
C GLY A 110 36.48 -2.77 -18.66
N ASP A 111 35.36 -3.50 -18.80
CA ASP A 111 34.94 -4.01 -20.13
C ASP A 111 33.48 -3.68 -20.53
N LEU A 112 32.94 -2.54 -20.07
CA LEU A 112 31.67 -2.03 -20.59
C LEU A 112 31.88 -1.52 -22.02
N THR A 113 31.37 -2.29 -22.98
CA THR A 113 31.48 -1.89 -24.39
C THR A 113 30.66 -0.64 -24.66
N ALA A 114 30.98 0.10 -25.73
CA ALA A 114 30.15 1.23 -26.18
C ALA A 114 28.68 0.82 -26.43
N GLY A 115 28.44 -0.46 -26.75
CA GLY A 115 27.10 -1.04 -26.90
C GLY A 115 26.35 -1.13 -25.58
N ASP A 116 27.00 -1.59 -24.51
CA ASP A 116 26.39 -1.71 -23.17
C ASP A 116 26.01 -0.34 -22.62
N ARG A 117 26.86 0.68 -22.84
CA ARG A 117 26.56 2.06 -22.44
C ARG A 117 25.34 2.60 -23.21
N SER A 118 25.26 2.37 -24.52
CA SER A 118 24.12 2.77 -25.34
C SER A 118 22.81 2.10 -24.87
N ALA A 119 22.87 0.81 -24.53
CA ALA A 119 21.73 0.09 -23.95
C ALA A 119 21.29 0.67 -22.60
N LEU A 120 22.26 1.08 -21.77
CA LEU A 120 22.00 1.68 -20.46
C LEU A 120 21.34 3.07 -20.59
N VAL A 121 21.83 3.91 -21.50
CA VAL A 121 21.20 5.22 -21.83
C VAL A 121 19.79 5.03 -22.39
N THR A 122 19.58 4.00 -23.22
CA THR A 122 18.26 3.67 -23.76
C THR A 122 17.31 3.22 -22.65
N ALA A 123 17.78 2.38 -21.73
CA ALA A 123 17.00 1.93 -20.57
C ALA A 123 16.67 3.10 -19.62
N PHE A 124 17.63 3.99 -19.37
CA PHE A 124 17.44 5.22 -18.60
C PHE A 124 16.34 6.11 -19.18
N ARG A 125 16.40 6.37 -20.50
CA ARG A 125 15.38 7.15 -21.19
C ARG A 125 14.01 6.50 -21.09
N ALA A 126 13.95 5.18 -21.28
CA ALA A 126 12.70 4.42 -21.18
C ALA A 126 12.10 4.54 -19.77
N GLU A 127 12.89 4.46 -18.71
CA GLU A 127 12.42 4.63 -17.33
C GLU A 127 11.93 6.06 -17.06
N LEU A 128 12.69 7.06 -17.52
CA LEU A 128 12.34 8.48 -17.37
C LEU A 128 11.02 8.84 -18.07
N VAL A 129 10.77 8.30 -19.27
CA VAL A 129 9.59 8.58 -20.10
C VAL A 129 8.39 7.68 -19.75
N THR A 130 8.59 6.60 -18.98
CA THR A 130 7.48 5.69 -18.63
C THR A 130 6.39 6.45 -17.87
N PRO A 131 5.12 6.45 -18.30
CA PRO A 131 4.04 7.05 -17.53
C PRO A 131 3.85 6.33 -16.19
N ARG A 132 3.58 7.08 -15.11
CA ARG A 132 3.35 6.55 -13.76
C ARG A 132 2.30 5.43 -13.69
N ALA A 133 1.30 5.47 -14.58
CA ALA A 133 0.26 4.44 -14.70
C ALA A 133 0.79 3.06 -15.18
N LEU A 134 1.96 3.02 -15.81
CA LEU A 134 2.61 1.79 -16.30
C LEU A 134 3.63 1.22 -15.31
N GLU A 135 4.15 2.01 -14.38
CA GLU A 135 5.11 1.56 -13.36
C GLU A 135 4.46 0.69 -12.28
N SER A 136 3.21 0.99 -11.91
CA SER A 136 2.45 0.14 -11.00
C SER A 136 2.27 -1.30 -11.52
N ASN A 137 2.46 -1.52 -12.83
CA ASN A 137 2.38 -2.82 -13.49
C ASN A 137 3.76 -3.48 -13.75
N ARG A 138 4.88 -2.83 -13.42
CA ARG A 138 6.25 -3.30 -13.75
C ARG A 138 7.08 -3.83 -12.56
N ARG A 139 6.53 -3.97 -11.35
CA ARG A 139 7.28 -4.62 -10.27
C ARG A 139 7.64 -6.07 -10.65
N PRO A 140 8.91 -6.48 -10.50
CA PRO A 140 9.39 -7.76 -10.99
C PRO A 140 8.86 -8.91 -10.11
N VAL A 141 7.97 -9.72 -10.66
CA VAL A 141 7.79 -11.10 -10.18
C VAL A 141 8.90 -11.92 -10.84
N ALA A 142 9.93 -12.27 -10.06
CA ALA A 142 10.97 -13.18 -10.50
C ALA A 142 10.41 -14.61 -10.59
N SER A 143 9.70 -14.93 -11.67
CA SER A 143 9.77 -16.21 -12.40
C SER A 143 8.73 -16.23 -13.52
N SER A 144 9.16 -16.20 -14.78
CA SER A 144 8.67 -17.09 -15.84
C SER A 144 9.30 -16.69 -17.18
N ALA A 145 10.24 -17.48 -17.65
CA ALA A 145 10.87 -17.38 -18.98
C ALA A 145 9.91 -17.79 -20.14
N GLY A 146 8.59 -17.67 -19.96
CA GLY A 146 7.58 -18.12 -20.93
C GLY A 146 6.95 -17.01 -21.79
N THR A 147 7.20 -15.74 -21.48
CA THR A 147 6.36 -14.64 -22.01
C THR A 147 7.11 -13.66 -22.93
N LEU A 148 8.33 -13.99 -23.37
CA LEU A 148 9.14 -13.12 -24.24
C LEU A 148 8.93 -13.35 -25.75
N GLN A 149 8.21 -14.40 -26.16
CA GLN A 149 8.00 -14.66 -27.59
C GLN A 149 6.76 -13.96 -28.19
N LYS A 150 5.99 -13.22 -27.38
CA LYS A 150 4.77 -12.50 -27.81
C LYS A 150 4.89 -10.99 -27.93
N ARG A 151 6.05 -10.39 -27.63
CA ARG A 151 6.23 -8.93 -27.62
C ARG A 151 7.13 -8.34 -28.73
N LEU A 152 7.55 -9.14 -29.71
CA LEU A 152 8.41 -8.65 -30.80
C LEU A 152 7.67 -8.24 -32.09
N VAL A 153 6.34 -8.08 -32.08
CA VAL A 153 5.55 -7.76 -33.29
C VAL A 153 4.75 -6.44 -33.17
N SER A 154 5.02 -5.60 -32.17
CA SER A 154 4.28 -4.35 -31.99
C SER A 154 5.18 -3.13 -31.80
N HIS A 155 6.05 -2.85 -32.78
CA HIS A 155 6.81 -1.61 -32.86
C HIS A 155 6.92 -1.06 -34.30
N GLU A 156 5.84 -1.14 -35.08
CA GLU A 156 5.76 -0.52 -36.42
C GLU A 156 4.57 0.46 -36.57
N VAL A 157 3.94 0.91 -35.48
CA VAL A 157 2.69 1.73 -35.56
C VAL A 157 2.83 3.13 -34.94
N GLU A 158 3.99 3.57 -34.46
CA GLU A 158 4.10 4.89 -33.79
C GLU A 158 4.34 6.09 -34.73
N GLU A 159 4.60 5.90 -36.03
CA GLU A 159 4.84 7.05 -36.93
C GLU A 159 3.57 7.68 -37.55
N THR A 160 2.37 7.10 -37.34
CA THR A 160 1.13 7.62 -37.97
C THR A 160 0.20 8.41 -37.04
N GLU A 161 0.43 8.44 -35.73
CA GLU A 161 -0.51 9.08 -34.79
C GLU A 161 -0.30 10.59 -34.57
N THR A 162 0.86 11.16 -34.95
CA THR A 162 1.09 12.62 -34.83
C THR A 162 0.26 13.45 -35.84
N SER A 163 -0.29 12.79 -36.86
CA SER A 163 -1.12 13.42 -37.90
C SER A 163 -2.59 13.60 -37.51
N LEU A 164 -3.06 12.99 -36.41
CA LEU A 164 -4.48 12.98 -36.02
C LEU A 164 -4.80 13.75 -34.73
N MET A 165 -3.83 14.50 -34.17
CA MET A 165 -4.11 15.31 -32.98
C MET A 165 -4.97 16.53 -33.30
N THR A 166 -6.05 16.71 -32.54
CA THR A 166 -6.92 17.89 -32.60
C THR A 166 -6.16 19.16 -32.20
N ALA A 167 -6.58 20.31 -32.71
CA ALA A 167 -5.92 21.60 -32.47
C ALA A 167 -5.79 21.91 -30.95
N ASP A 168 -6.84 21.60 -30.19
CA ASP A 168 -6.88 21.83 -28.74
C ASP A 168 -5.84 21.01 -27.97
N GLU A 169 -5.56 19.77 -28.42
CA GLU A 169 -4.56 18.90 -27.80
C GLU A 169 -3.14 19.41 -28.10
N LYS A 170 -2.91 19.94 -29.31
CA LYS A 170 -1.65 20.59 -29.68
C LYS A 170 -1.42 21.86 -28.87
N ASP A 171 -2.44 22.68 -28.68
CA ASP A 171 -2.37 23.90 -27.87
C ASP A 171 -2.14 23.58 -26.40
N ARG A 172 -2.79 22.55 -25.85
CA ARG A 172 -2.57 22.10 -24.47
C ARG A 172 -1.14 21.59 -24.25
N ARG A 173 -0.59 20.82 -25.19
CA ARG A 173 0.80 20.35 -25.12
C ARG A 173 1.79 21.51 -25.23
N LYS A 174 1.50 22.52 -26.06
CA LYS A 174 2.31 23.72 -26.17
C LYS A 174 2.34 24.52 -24.85
N VAL A 175 1.19 24.71 -24.21
CA VAL A 175 1.11 25.39 -22.90
C VAL A 175 1.89 24.65 -21.81
N ILE A 176 1.82 23.31 -21.77
CA ILE A 176 2.59 22.52 -20.80
C ILE A 176 4.09 22.61 -21.08
N SER A 177 4.49 22.54 -22.35
CA SER A 177 5.88 22.71 -22.77
C SER A 177 6.42 24.09 -22.39
N ASP A 178 5.65 25.14 -22.64
CA ASP A 178 6.01 26.52 -22.31
C ASP A 178 6.12 26.72 -20.78
N GLN A 179 5.19 26.18 -19.99
CA GLN A 179 5.23 26.23 -18.53
C GLN A 179 6.44 25.48 -17.95
N PHE A 180 6.76 24.31 -18.50
CA PHE A 180 7.91 23.53 -18.09
C PHE A 180 9.22 24.25 -18.43
N THR A 181 9.33 24.73 -19.66
CA THR A 181 10.49 25.50 -20.15
C THR A 181 10.67 26.79 -19.32
N GLN A 182 9.58 27.48 -18.98
CA GLN A 182 9.62 28.68 -18.16
C GLN A 182 10.03 28.38 -16.71
N ALA A 183 9.59 27.26 -16.14
CA ALA A 183 10.03 26.82 -14.80
C ALA A 183 11.52 26.47 -14.78
N LEU A 184 12.05 25.87 -15.86
CA LEU A 184 13.48 25.64 -16.02
C LEU A 184 14.24 26.96 -16.18
N VAL A 185 13.78 27.88 -17.03
CA VAL A 185 14.42 29.18 -17.25
C VAL A 185 14.44 30.03 -15.98
N GLN A 186 13.35 30.03 -15.20
CA GLN A 186 13.28 30.76 -13.92
C GLN A 186 14.28 30.21 -12.89
N ARG A 187 14.50 28.89 -12.87
CA ARG A 187 15.36 28.25 -11.87
C ARG A 187 16.84 28.22 -12.28
N PHE A 188 17.13 28.09 -13.57
CA PHE A 188 18.48 27.82 -14.09
C PHE A 188 19.06 28.95 -14.95
N GLY A 189 18.27 29.97 -15.28
CA GLY A 189 18.65 31.11 -16.09
C GLY A 189 18.46 30.88 -17.61
N PRO A 190 18.10 31.93 -18.38
CA PRO A 190 17.74 31.81 -19.80
C PRO A 190 18.91 31.41 -20.72
N GLU A 191 20.15 31.71 -20.33
CA GLU A 191 21.34 31.43 -21.15
C GLU A 191 21.67 29.94 -21.24
N LYS A 192 21.13 29.11 -20.33
CA LYS A 192 21.45 27.68 -20.24
C LYS A 192 20.40 26.75 -20.84
N VAL A 193 19.28 27.30 -21.31
CA VAL A 193 18.13 26.53 -21.85
C VAL A 193 18.02 26.69 -23.39
N GLN A 194 19.01 27.27 -24.08
CA GLN A 194 18.96 27.41 -25.54
C GLN A 194 19.02 26.04 -26.23
N VAL A 195 17.97 25.76 -27.01
CA VAL A 195 17.88 24.62 -27.93
C VAL A 195 18.95 24.81 -29.00
N VAL A 196 19.85 23.84 -29.12
CA VAL A 196 20.85 23.81 -30.21
C VAL A 196 20.11 23.49 -31.52
N ASP A 197 20.11 24.42 -32.47
CA ASP A 197 19.52 24.24 -33.80
C ASP A 197 20.12 23.01 -34.50
N SER A 198 19.39 21.90 -34.52
CA SER A 198 19.80 20.66 -35.18
C SER A 198 19.38 20.68 -36.66
N LYS A 199 20.39 20.56 -37.55
CA LYS A 199 20.18 20.42 -39.00
C LYS A 199 19.50 19.08 -39.31
N PRO A 200 18.52 19.03 -40.24
CA PRO A 200 17.82 17.79 -40.57
C PRO A 200 18.75 16.78 -41.27
N HIS A 201 18.82 15.56 -40.73
CA HIS A 201 19.51 14.44 -41.36
C HIS A 201 18.54 13.65 -42.26
N SER A 202 18.93 13.51 -43.54
CA SER A 202 18.25 12.73 -44.57
C SER A 202 18.43 11.23 -44.32
N SER A 203 17.34 10.51 -44.06
CA SER A 203 17.31 9.05 -43.92
C SER A 203 17.39 8.35 -45.27
N LYS A 204 18.41 7.50 -45.47
CA LYS A 204 18.51 6.58 -46.62
C LYS A 204 17.62 5.36 -46.39
N THR A 205 16.79 5.04 -47.37
CA THR A 205 15.94 3.85 -47.42
C THR A 205 16.76 2.60 -47.76
N ILE A 206 16.72 1.59 -46.89
CA ILE A 206 17.35 0.28 -47.08
C ILE A 206 16.32 -0.68 -47.69
N LYS A 207 16.70 -1.36 -48.78
CA LYS A 207 15.87 -2.35 -49.48
C LYS A 207 15.86 -3.68 -48.70
N LEU A 208 14.67 -4.15 -48.34
CA LEU A 208 14.44 -5.48 -47.76
C LEU A 208 14.53 -6.58 -48.83
N GLN A 209 15.20 -7.69 -48.48
CA GLN A 209 15.30 -8.90 -49.30
C GLN A 209 14.07 -9.82 -49.12
N PRO A 210 13.76 -10.68 -50.11
CA PRO A 210 12.56 -11.52 -50.09
C PRO A 210 12.75 -12.77 -49.21
N ILE A 211 11.83 -12.99 -48.28
CA ILE A 211 11.75 -14.18 -47.42
C ILE A 211 11.07 -15.33 -48.17
N GLU A 212 11.73 -16.49 -48.18
CA GLU A 212 11.24 -17.74 -48.76
C GLU A 212 9.98 -18.26 -48.04
N ARG A 213 9.05 -18.79 -48.83
CA ARG A 213 7.74 -19.30 -48.42
C ARG A 213 7.84 -20.66 -47.75
N ASP A 214 7.54 -20.72 -46.46
CA ASP A 214 7.27 -21.99 -45.78
C ASP A 214 5.75 -22.27 -45.74
N ARG A 215 5.31 -23.34 -46.40
CA ARG A 215 3.89 -23.73 -46.61
C ARG A 215 3.36 -24.58 -45.46
N ARG A 216 3.25 -24.01 -44.26
CA ARG A 216 2.42 -24.61 -43.19
C ARG A 216 1.25 -23.69 -42.88
N PHE A 217 0.11 -24.01 -43.47
CA PHE A 217 -1.14 -23.26 -43.36
C PHE A 217 -1.63 -23.31 -41.90
N ASN A 218 -1.42 -22.22 -41.17
CA ASN A 218 -1.64 -22.16 -39.74
C ASN A 218 -3.11 -21.82 -39.45
N TRP A 219 -3.93 -22.85 -39.24
CA TRP A 219 -5.37 -22.72 -38.92
C TRP A 219 -5.65 -21.84 -37.71
N ASN A 220 -4.71 -21.74 -36.77
CA ASN A 220 -4.81 -20.85 -35.61
C ASN A 220 -4.77 -19.36 -35.99
N LEU A 221 -4.10 -19.01 -37.09
CA LEU A 221 -4.11 -17.64 -37.61
C LEU A 221 -5.46 -17.31 -38.22
N VAL A 222 -6.05 -18.22 -39.00
CA VAL A 222 -7.36 -18.02 -39.63
C VAL A 222 -8.46 -17.91 -38.57
N LEU A 223 -8.43 -18.77 -37.54
CA LEU A 223 -9.35 -18.69 -36.40
C LEU A 223 -9.12 -17.43 -35.56
N GLY A 224 -7.85 -17.05 -35.34
CA GLY A 224 -7.49 -15.81 -34.64
C GLY A 224 -8.05 -14.59 -35.35
N VAL A 225 -7.74 -14.42 -36.65
CA VAL A 225 -8.21 -13.30 -37.47
C VAL A 225 -9.74 -13.31 -37.57
N GLY A 226 -10.37 -14.47 -37.78
CA GLY A 226 -11.83 -14.62 -37.81
C GLY A 226 -12.49 -14.15 -36.51
N SER A 227 -11.93 -14.50 -35.35
CA SER A 227 -12.49 -14.08 -34.05
C SER A 227 -12.39 -12.56 -33.84
N THR A 228 -11.29 -11.92 -34.24
CA THR A 228 -11.13 -10.46 -34.16
C THR A 228 -12.12 -9.72 -35.06
N VAL A 229 -12.41 -10.23 -36.25
CA VAL A 229 -13.40 -9.61 -37.16
C VAL A 229 -14.80 -9.66 -36.55
N VAL A 230 -15.17 -10.76 -35.88
CA VAL A 230 -16.46 -10.88 -35.19
C VAL A 230 -16.56 -9.91 -34.01
N ILE A 231 -15.50 -9.77 -33.22
CA ILE A 231 -15.45 -8.82 -32.09
C ILE A 231 -15.58 -7.38 -32.59
N LEU A 232 -14.86 -7.00 -33.65
CA LEU A 232 -14.95 -5.68 -34.26
C LEU A 232 -16.36 -5.41 -34.82
N ALA A 233 -17.00 -6.41 -35.43
CA ALA A 233 -18.38 -6.28 -35.92
C ALA A 233 -19.38 -6.06 -34.76
N MET A 234 -19.20 -6.73 -33.61
CA MET A 234 -20.04 -6.51 -32.43
C MET A 234 -19.85 -5.11 -31.84
N ILE A 235 -18.60 -4.61 -31.76
CA ILE A 235 -18.31 -3.25 -31.29
C ILE A 235 -18.95 -2.22 -32.22
N PHE A 236 -18.81 -2.40 -33.54
CA PHE A 236 -19.41 -1.50 -34.52
C PHE A 236 -20.95 -1.50 -34.46
N ALA A 237 -21.57 -2.67 -34.29
CA ALA A 237 -23.02 -2.78 -34.10
C ALA A 237 -23.48 -2.08 -32.81
N GLY A 238 -22.74 -2.24 -31.70
CA GLY A 238 -22.98 -1.52 -30.46
C GLY A 238 -22.91 0.00 -30.63
N TYR A 239 -21.92 0.48 -31.39
CA TYR A 239 -21.78 1.91 -31.69
C TYR A 239 -22.94 2.45 -32.52
N GLN A 240 -23.40 1.71 -33.54
CA GLN A 240 -24.57 2.12 -34.33
C GLN A 240 -25.85 2.18 -33.50
N ILE A 241 -26.07 1.25 -32.56
CA ILE A 241 -27.23 1.26 -31.67
C ILE A 241 -27.21 2.52 -30.78
N VAL A 242 -26.05 2.89 -30.26
CA VAL A 242 -25.88 4.12 -29.45
C VAL A 242 -26.11 5.37 -30.30
N ALA A 243 -25.55 5.43 -31.50
CA ALA A 243 -25.76 6.54 -32.43
C ALA A 243 -27.25 6.72 -32.79
N GLN A 244 -27.97 5.64 -33.08
CA GLN A 244 -29.42 5.68 -33.34
C GLN A 244 -30.23 6.14 -32.13
N ARG A 245 -29.80 5.80 -30.90
CA ARG A 245 -30.45 6.31 -29.67
C ARG A 245 -30.23 7.81 -29.51
N HIS A 246 -29.02 8.31 -29.78
CA HIS A 246 -28.74 9.74 -29.74
C HIS A 246 -29.53 10.53 -30.78
N GLU A 247 -29.66 9.99 -32.00
CA GLU A 247 -30.47 10.61 -33.05
C GLU A 247 -31.96 10.65 -32.69
N ARG A 248 -32.50 9.58 -32.08
CA ARG A 248 -33.88 9.57 -31.56
C ARG A 248 -34.11 10.57 -30.43
N LEU A 249 -33.11 10.80 -29.59
CA LEU A 249 -33.17 11.80 -28.52
C LEU A 249 -33.06 13.22 -29.08
N ALA A 250 -32.24 13.44 -30.11
CA ALA A 250 -32.10 14.72 -30.78
C ALA A 250 -33.36 15.12 -31.58
N ASN A 251 -34.02 14.13 -32.19
CA ASN A 251 -35.23 14.34 -33.00
C ASN A 251 -36.53 14.22 -32.20
N ALA A 252 -36.48 14.06 -30.88
CA ALA A 252 -37.66 14.07 -30.04
C ALA A 252 -38.31 15.47 -30.11
N PRO A 253 -39.58 15.59 -30.56
CA PRO A 253 -40.21 16.88 -30.81
C PRO A 253 -40.32 17.68 -29.52
N ARG A 254 -39.62 18.82 -29.47
CA ARG A 254 -39.76 19.82 -28.41
C ARG A 254 -41.19 20.35 -28.46
N ARG A 255 -42.01 19.96 -27.48
CA ARG A 255 -43.34 20.56 -27.25
C ARG A 255 -43.16 22.06 -27.01
N THR A 256 -43.57 22.85 -27.98
CA THR A 256 -43.73 24.30 -27.84
C THR A 256 -44.89 24.58 -26.90
N LEU A 257 -44.56 25.05 -25.69
CA LEU A 257 -45.50 25.70 -24.78
C LEU A 257 -45.56 27.18 -25.17
N ASN A 258 -46.36 27.51 -26.18
CA ASN A 258 -46.83 28.87 -26.43
C ASN A 258 -48.36 28.82 -26.43
N ASN A 259 -48.97 29.40 -25.40
CA ASN A 259 -50.25 30.12 -25.41
C ASN A 259 -50.85 30.20 -24.00
N VAL A 260 -50.38 31.12 -23.15
CA VAL A 260 -51.20 31.74 -22.09
C VAL A 260 -50.64 33.12 -21.73
N ALA A 261 -51.18 34.18 -22.35
CA ALA A 261 -51.32 35.56 -21.85
C ALA A 261 -51.89 36.37 -23.03
N GLU A 262 -53.12 36.87 -22.98
CA GLU A 262 -53.41 38.19 -22.41
C GLU A 262 -54.90 38.27 -22.02
N ARG A 263 -55.17 38.64 -20.76
CA ARG A 263 -56.42 39.24 -20.33
C ARG A 263 -56.07 40.49 -19.52
N GLN A 264 -56.41 41.65 -20.08
CA GLN A 264 -56.54 42.91 -19.35
C GLN A 264 -58.02 43.35 -19.31
N PRO A 265 -58.41 44.22 -18.36
CA PRO A 265 -59.79 44.33 -17.88
C PRO A 265 -60.55 45.60 -18.33
N GLN A 266 -61.88 45.44 -18.54
CA GLN A 266 -63.01 46.39 -18.37
C GLN A 266 -63.02 47.72 -19.17
N PRO A 267 -64.16 48.49 -19.28
CA PRO A 267 -65.49 48.38 -18.64
C PRO A 267 -66.73 48.53 -19.57
N GLU A 268 -67.91 48.34 -18.95
CA GLU A 268 -69.32 48.74 -19.24
C GLU A 268 -69.75 49.32 -20.61
N VAL A 269 -70.91 48.87 -21.12
CA VAL A 269 -72.13 49.70 -21.34
C VAL A 269 -73.32 48.84 -21.84
N VAL A 270 -74.46 49.10 -21.18
CA VAL A 270 -75.90 48.85 -21.44
C VAL A 270 -76.33 48.52 -22.89
N GLN A 271 -77.19 47.49 -23.09
CA GLN A 271 -78.53 47.60 -23.73
C GLN A 271 -79.27 46.25 -23.94
N SER A 272 -80.45 46.20 -23.29
CA SER A 272 -81.76 45.59 -23.56
C SER A 272 -82.09 44.69 -24.78
N ALA A 273 -83.04 43.78 -24.48
CA ALA A 273 -84.12 43.21 -25.31
C ALA A 273 -83.80 41.94 -26.14
N VAL A 274 -84.66 40.95 -26.43
CA VAL A 274 -86.03 40.48 -26.11
C VAL A 274 -86.20 39.16 -26.92
N ALA A 275 -87.12 38.26 -26.52
CA ALA A 275 -87.75 37.15 -27.30
C ALA A 275 -86.97 35.81 -27.40
N GLN A 276 -87.49 34.73 -26.77
CA GLN A 276 -88.35 33.66 -27.35
C GLN A 276 -87.61 32.86 -28.45
N SER A 277 -87.40 31.54 -28.39
CA SER A 277 -88.42 30.49 -28.31
C SER A 277 -87.81 29.09 -28.10
N THR A 278 -88.44 28.26 -27.26
CA THR A 278 -88.47 26.78 -27.34
C THR A 278 -89.33 26.31 -28.52
N PRO A 279 -89.08 25.12 -29.14
CA PRO A 279 -89.72 23.85 -28.72
C PRO A 279 -88.76 22.63 -28.76
N VAL A 280 -88.78 21.69 -27.79
CA VAL A 280 -89.63 20.47 -27.65
C VAL A 280 -89.23 19.27 -28.55
N ARG A 281 -89.14 18.09 -27.89
CA ARG A 281 -89.16 16.66 -28.34
C ARG A 281 -87.82 15.94 -28.49
N GLN A 282 -87.61 14.71 -28.02
CA GLN A 282 -88.33 13.74 -27.18
C GLN A 282 -87.36 12.53 -27.02
N THR A 283 -87.38 11.88 -25.84
CA THR A 283 -87.18 10.43 -25.55
C THR A 283 -86.20 9.59 -26.39
N GLU A 284 -85.36 8.73 -25.82
CA GLU A 284 -85.80 7.43 -25.28
C GLU A 284 -84.66 6.68 -24.55
N ALA A 285 -85.07 5.76 -23.68
CA ALA A 285 -84.32 5.10 -22.64
C ALA A 285 -83.50 3.86 -23.08
N ARG A 286 -82.50 3.52 -22.23
CA ARG A 286 -82.08 2.18 -21.70
C ARG A 286 -82.87 0.94 -22.17
N PRO A 287 -82.33 -0.31 -22.14
CA PRO A 287 -81.47 -0.84 -21.05
C PRO A 287 -80.44 -1.95 -21.41
N ALA A 288 -79.65 -2.37 -20.41
CA ALA A 288 -79.03 -3.71 -20.33
C ALA A 288 -80.10 -4.76 -19.95
N PRO A 289 -79.94 -6.09 -20.16
CA PRO A 289 -79.37 -6.94 -19.09
C PRO A 289 -78.78 -8.33 -19.48
N ASN A 290 -77.99 -8.89 -18.54
CA ASN A 290 -77.96 -10.26 -17.96
C ASN A 290 -77.70 -11.59 -18.73
N LEU A 291 -76.74 -12.34 -18.14
CA LEU A 291 -76.73 -13.74 -17.62
C LEU A 291 -77.03 -14.99 -18.49
N GLY A 292 -76.22 -16.04 -18.26
CA GLY A 292 -76.60 -17.47 -18.31
C GLY A 292 -75.70 -18.30 -19.24
N ASN A 293 -74.74 -19.10 -18.73
CA ASN A 293 -74.83 -20.49 -18.22
C ASN A 293 -75.15 -21.60 -19.26
N ASN A 294 -74.42 -22.72 -19.09
CA ASN A 294 -74.53 -24.10 -19.63
C ASN A 294 -73.41 -24.46 -20.63
N ALA A 295 -72.47 -25.39 -20.37
CA ALA A 295 -72.46 -26.77 -19.86
C ALA A 295 -72.57 -27.86 -20.95
N ALA A 296 -71.62 -28.83 -20.87
CA ALA A 296 -71.56 -30.18 -21.48
C ALA A 296 -71.19 -30.26 -22.99
N ALA A 297 -70.42 -31.23 -23.52
CA ALA A 297 -69.96 -32.53 -23.02
C ALA A 297 -68.79 -33.09 -23.88
N GLN A 298 -67.93 -33.91 -23.26
CA GLN A 298 -67.31 -35.19 -23.71
C GLN A 298 -66.45 -35.22 -25.01
N THR A 299 -65.23 -35.80 -25.00
CA THR A 299 -65.04 -37.26 -25.19
C THR A 299 -63.64 -37.73 -24.73
N LYS A 300 -63.63 -38.98 -24.22
CA LYS A 300 -62.58 -39.82 -23.65
C LYS A 300 -61.45 -40.22 -24.63
N GLN A 301 -60.24 -40.48 -24.13
CA GLN A 301 -59.65 -41.84 -24.23
C GLN A 301 -58.46 -42.06 -23.29
N THR A 302 -58.47 -43.26 -22.72
CA THR A 302 -57.67 -43.92 -21.69
C THR A 302 -56.60 -44.83 -22.30
N LEU A 303 -55.45 -44.97 -21.64
CA LEU A 303 -54.80 -46.23 -21.18
C LEU A 303 -53.35 -45.89 -20.77
N ASP A 304 -52.89 -45.98 -19.53
CA ASP A 304 -52.65 -47.12 -18.60
C ASP A 304 -51.39 -47.97 -18.84
N ARG A 305 -50.74 -48.28 -17.69
CA ARG A 305 -49.72 -49.29 -17.37
C ARG A 305 -48.25 -49.07 -17.74
N SER A 306 -47.26 -49.51 -16.97
CA SER A 306 -47.08 -49.82 -15.54
C SER A 306 -45.65 -50.39 -15.40
N SER A 307 -44.92 -49.95 -14.37
CA SER A 307 -43.96 -50.67 -13.50
C SER A 307 -43.21 -51.92 -14.00
N GLY A 308 -41.91 -51.98 -13.71
CA GLY A 308 -41.22 -53.25 -13.43
C GLY A 308 -39.69 -53.21 -13.47
N THR A 309 -39.04 -53.01 -12.32
CA THR A 309 -37.69 -53.49 -11.98
C THR A 309 -37.64 -55.04 -12.04
N PRO A 310 -36.47 -55.74 -12.22
CA PRO A 310 -35.41 -55.79 -11.19
C PRO A 310 -33.93 -56.06 -11.62
N GLN A 311 -33.03 -55.78 -10.67
CA GLN A 311 -31.79 -56.45 -10.21
C GLN A 311 -30.63 -56.93 -11.14
N ALA A 312 -29.42 -56.50 -10.72
CA ALA A 312 -28.11 -57.20 -10.59
C ALA A 312 -27.43 -57.73 -11.88
N ALA A 313 -26.09 -57.70 -12.08
CA ALA A 313 -24.92 -57.63 -11.21
C ALA A 313 -23.64 -57.35 -12.04
N VAL A 314 -22.53 -56.92 -11.39
CA VAL A 314 -21.10 -57.25 -11.72
C VAL A 314 -20.56 -56.59 -13.04
N GLN A 315 -19.41 -55.91 -13.18
CA GLN A 315 -18.03 -56.05 -12.67
C GLN A 315 -17.20 -54.79 -13.08
N VAL A 316 -16.24 -54.38 -12.25
CA VAL A 316 -14.83 -53.98 -12.56
C VAL A 316 -14.57 -52.94 -13.67
N ASP A 317 -13.97 -51.78 -13.34
CA ASP A 317 -12.52 -51.56 -13.50
C ASP A 317 -12.00 -50.19 -13.00
N ASP A 318 -10.72 -50.21 -12.63
CA ASP A 318 -9.87 -49.14 -12.09
C ASP A 318 -9.72 -47.89 -12.98
N ARG A 319 -9.56 -46.71 -12.34
CA ARG A 319 -8.33 -45.87 -12.49
C ARG A 319 -8.33 -44.58 -11.65
N GLN A 320 -7.25 -44.47 -10.88
CA GLN A 320 -6.69 -43.30 -10.22
C GLN A 320 -6.57 -42.05 -11.11
N ARG A 321 -6.71 -40.84 -10.55
CA ARG A 321 -5.60 -39.89 -10.31
C ARG A 321 -6.05 -38.54 -9.73
N HIS A 322 -5.22 -38.06 -8.80
CA HIS A 322 -5.13 -36.73 -8.22
C HIS A 322 -5.26 -35.57 -9.23
N ASN A 323 -5.89 -34.47 -8.81
CA ASN A 323 -5.21 -33.17 -8.79
C ASN A 323 -5.94 -32.12 -7.94
N THR A 324 -5.31 -31.79 -6.83
CA THR A 324 -5.31 -30.51 -6.15
C THR A 324 -4.76 -29.40 -7.06
N ARG A 325 -5.38 -28.20 -7.11
CA ARG A 325 -4.61 -26.95 -7.22
C ARG A 325 -5.39 -25.68 -6.81
N SER A 326 -4.97 -25.17 -5.66
CA SER A 326 -4.81 -23.78 -5.19
C SER A 326 -5.40 -22.63 -6.02
N SER A 327 -6.24 -21.84 -5.36
CA SER A 327 -6.63 -20.47 -5.75
C SER A 327 -6.19 -19.49 -4.67
N GLU A 328 -5.02 -18.87 -4.85
CA GLU A 328 -4.44 -17.78 -4.05
C GLU A 328 -3.58 -16.96 -5.05
N SER A 329 -3.37 -15.65 -4.99
CA SER A 329 -3.70 -14.60 -4.04
C SER A 329 -3.61 -13.27 -4.82
N ARG A 330 -4.58 -12.36 -4.68
CA ARG A 330 -4.48 -10.96 -5.13
C ARG A 330 -4.58 -10.09 -3.87
N VAL A 331 -3.45 -9.61 -3.38
CA VAL A 331 -3.38 -8.73 -2.21
C VAL A 331 -3.25 -7.28 -2.68
N PHE A 332 -4.26 -6.49 -2.31
CA PHE A 332 -4.38 -5.03 -2.27
C PHE A 332 -3.43 -4.21 -3.15
N ALA A 333 -3.83 -4.01 -4.40
CA ALA A 333 -3.40 -2.85 -5.19
C ALA A 333 -4.64 -2.00 -5.48
N ASN A 334 -4.95 -1.05 -4.58
CA ASN A 334 -6.09 -0.14 -4.80
C ASN A 334 -5.67 1.16 -5.49
N HIS A 335 -6.44 1.46 -6.52
CA HIS A 335 -6.59 2.74 -7.18
C HIS A 335 -6.87 3.86 -6.18
N ALA A 336 -6.13 4.96 -6.29
CA ALA A 336 -6.49 6.23 -5.69
C ALA A 336 -7.60 6.91 -6.51
N PRO A 337 -8.63 7.52 -5.89
CA PRO A 337 -9.61 8.30 -6.63
C PRO A 337 -9.00 9.63 -7.09
N ALA A 338 -9.12 9.89 -8.40
CA ALA A 338 -8.71 11.14 -9.03
C ALA A 338 -9.50 12.32 -8.44
N LYS A 339 -8.77 13.36 -8.02
CA LYS A 339 -9.30 14.67 -7.63
C LYS A 339 -9.88 15.36 -8.88
N THR A 340 -11.18 15.61 -8.87
CA THR A 340 -11.84 16.50 -9.82
C THR A 340 -11.59 17.95 -9.41
N THR A 341 -10.56 18.58 -9.97
CA THR A 341 -10.36 20.03 -9.91
C THR A 341 -11.36 20.70 -10.86
N ARG A 342 -12.38 21.35 -10.30
CA ARG A 342 -13.34 22.17 -11.04
C ARG A 342 -12.83 23.61 -11.02
N ASN A 343 -12.21 24.05 -12.12
CA ASN A 343 -11.86 25.45 -12.33
C ASN A 343 -13.10 26.21 -12.81
N THR A 344 -13.47 27.22 -12.02
CA THR A 344 -14.48 28.24 -12.30
C THR A 344 -13.91 29.23 -13.32
N THR A 345 -14.36 29.16 -14.58
CA THR A 345 -14.18 30.26 -15.53
C THR A 345 -15.37 31.20 -15.46
N ARG A 346 -15.04 32.40 -15.01
CA ARG A 346 -15.77 33.66 -15.08
C ARG A 346 -16.01 34.01 -16.55
N ASN A 347 -17.25 34.30 -16.94
CA ASN A 347 -17.55 35.23 -18.03
C ASN A 347 -18.89 35.93 -17.76
N THR A 348 -18.74 37.23 -17.64
CA THR A 348 -19.71 38.33 -17.57
C THR A 348 -20.45 38.54 -18.89
N THR A 349 -21.75 38.80 -18.82
CA THR A 349 -22.45 39.86 -19.58
C THR A 349 -23.89 39.97 -19.06
N ASP A 350 -24.18 41.17 -18.53
CA ASP A 350 -25.43 41.95 -18.60
C ASP A 350 -26.71 41.37 -17.99
N ASP A 351 -27.63 42.12 -17.39
CA ASP A 351 -27.73 43.39 -16.66
C ASP A 351 -29.24 43.47 -16.31
N GLU A 352 -29.64 44.28 -15.33
CA GLU A 352 -31.03 44.50 -14.85
C GLU A 352 -31.58 43.35 -13.95
N ILE A 353 -31.93 43.54 -12.67
CA ILE A 353 -32.81 44.58 -12.10
C ILE A 353 -32.41 44.86 -10.65
N LEU A 354 -32.31 46.14 -10.34
CA LEU A 354 -32.26 46.74 -9.00
C LEU A 354 -33.51 46.45 -8.16
N GLY A 355 -33.32 46.23 -6.86
CA GLY A 355 -34.29 46.70 -5.86
C GLY A 355 -34.65 45.71 -4.76
N LEU A 356 -33.92 45.79 -3.64
CA LEU A 356 -34.43 46.06 -2.28
C LEU A 356 -33.46 45.48 -1.25
N ALA A 357 -32.50 46.32 -0.86
CA ALA A 357 -31.89 46.21 0.46
C ALA A 357 -32.86 46.84 1.46
N GLN A 358 -33.33 46.07 2.44
CA GLN A 358 -33.65 46.58 3.77
C GLN A 358 -33.76 45.42 4.78
N THR A 359 -32.84 45.47 5.74
CA THR A 359 -33.05 45.20 7.18
C THR A 359 -33.80 43.94 7.60
N VAL A 360 -33.13 43.00 8.27
CA VAL A 360 -33.41 42.61 9.68
C VAL A 360 -32.18 41.88 10.22
N GLU A 361 -31.48 42.57 11.13
CA GLU A 361 -30.61 42.00 12.15
C GLU A 361 -31.51 41.67 13.36
N GLU A 362 -31.11 40.68 14.19
CA GLU A 362 -31.84 40.10 15.34
C GLU A 362 -32.87 38.98 15.04
N GLN A 363 -32.41 37.74 15.16
CA GLN A 363 -32.96 36.78 16.13
C GLN A 363 -32.03 35.56 16.24
N LEU A 364 -31.18 35.58 17.28
CA LEU A 364 -30.63 34.35 17.86
C LEU A 364 -31.81 33.56 18.42
N ILE A 365 -32.19 32.48 17.74
CA ILE A 365 -33.02 31.43 18.32
C ILE A 365 -32.15 30.20 18.49
N ASP A 366 -31.96 29.88 19.76
CA ASP A 366 -31.49 28.63 20.35
C ASP A 366 -32.18 27.42 19.68
N VAL A 367 -31.41 26.58 18.99
CA VAL A 367 -31.88 25.26 18.51
C VAL A 367 -31.02 24.18 19.14
N LYS A 368 -31.14 24.07 20.47
CA LYS A 368 -31.09 22.80 21.20
C LYS A 368 -32.39 22.01 20.95
N SER A 369 -32.50 21.40 19.78
CA SER A 369 -33.41 20.27 19.51
C SER A 369 -33.13 19.87 18.07
N ILE A 370 -32.44 18.78 17.79
CA ILE A 370 -33.01 17.43 17.71
C ILE A 370 -31.85 16.46 17.93
N ILE A 371 -31.84 15.78 19.08
CA ILE A 371 -31.01 14.60 19.34
C ILE A 371 -31.98 13.42 19.32
N PRO A 372 -31.76 12.37 18.49
CA PRO A 372 -32.53 11.14 18.58
C PRO A 372 -32.33 10.52 19.96
N SER A 373 -33.42 10.21 20.64
CA SER A 373 -33.45 9.55 21.94
C SER A 373 -32.66 8.24 21.91
N GLY A 374 -31.57 8.16 22.70
CA GLY A 374 -30.84 6.90 22.91
C GLY A 374 -29.41 7.00 23.46
N ILE A 375 -28.76 8.17 23.44
CA ILE A 375 -27.40 8.32 24.00
C ILE A 375 -27.35 9.57 24.87
N SER A 376 -27.05 9.40 26.16
CA SER A 376 -26.86 10.51 27.09
C SER A 376 -25.56 11.24 26.75
N LEU A 377 -25.64 12.55 26.47
CA LEU A 377 -24.48 13.41 26.25
C LEU A 377 -23.63 13.61 27.53
N ASP A 378 -24.12 13.14 28.68
CA ASP A 378 -23.39 13.19 29.96
C ASP A 378 -22.36 12.07 30.13
N GLU A 379 -22.39 11.01 29.31
CA GLU A 379 -21.37 9.93 29.33
C GLU A 379 -20.10 10.26 28.53
N LEU A 380 -20.10 11.32 27.71
CA LEU A 380 -18.95 11.76 26.91
C LEU A 380 -18.30 13.06 27.41
N ARG A 381 -18.72 13.57 28.58
CA ARG A 381 -18.03 14.68 29.27
C ARG A 381 -16.97 14.13 30.21
N ILE A 382 -15.75 14.01 29.70
CA ILE A 382 -14.55 14.05 30.54
C ILE A 382 -14.61 15.38 31.30
N LYS A 383 -14.69 15.33 32.63
CA LYS A 383 -14.59 16.51 33.50
C LYS A 383 -13.24 17.20 33.23
N PRO A 384 -13.20 18.45 32.72
CA PRO A 384 -11.98 19.23 32.72
C PRO A 384 -11.91 19.92 34.09
N GLY A 385 -11.26 19.25 35.05
CA GLY A 385 -11.12 19.80 36.39
C GLY A 385 -10.60 18.75 37.34
N ASP A 386 -9.28 18.52 37.28
CA ASP A 386 -8.41 18.29 38.44
C ASP A 386 -6.95 18.26 37.93
N ILE A 387 -6.47 19.42 37.45
CA ILE A 387 -5.05 19.75 37.49
C ILE A 387 -4.92 20.77 38.62
N SER A 388 -4.77 20.27 39.84
CA SER A 388 -4.29 21.07 40.97
C SER A 388 -2.80 20.79 41.12
N LEU A 389 -1.98 21.71 40.60
CA LEU A 389 -0.57 21.82 40.95
C LEU A 389 -0.50 22.58 42.28
N ASP A 390 -0.33 21.86 43.39
CA ASP A 390 0.20 22.45 44.62
C ASP A 390 1.10 21.42 45.34
N PRO A 391 2.40 21.71 45.52
CA PRO A 391 3.32 20.82 46.22
C PRO A 391 3.62 21.36 47.63
N ALA A 392 2.96 20.83 48.67
CA ALA A 392 3.47 20.96 50.04
C ALA A 392 2.78 20.02 51.04
N ALA A 393 3.62 19.37 51.85
CA ALA A 393 3.39 18.90 53.22
C ALA A 393 2.62 17.58 53.45
N ALA A 394 3.44 16.55 53.70
CA ALA A 394 3.51 15.79 54.95
C ALA A 394 2.42 14.77 55.33
N SER A 395 2.93 13.54 55.51
CA SER A 395 2.72 12.65 56.65
C SER A 395 1.34 11.98 56.89
N ASP A 396 1.38 10.66 56.69
CA ASP A 396 1.31 9.66 57.77
C ASP A 396 -0.07 9.08 58.19
N ARG A 397 -0.04 7.77 58.48
CA ARG A 397 -1.06 6.85 59.07
C ARG A 397 -2.12 6.27 58.13
N SER A 398 -2.10 4.97 57.82
CA SER A 398 -2.32 3.73 58.61
C SER A 398 -3.79 3.29 58.71
N ALA A 399 -4.00 2.07 58.19
CA ALA A 399 -4.77 0.97 58.75
C ALA A 399 -6.31 0.94 58.64
N ALA A 400 -6.73 -0.28 58.30
CA ALA A 400 -8.01 -0.95 58.58
C ALA A 400 -9.18 -0.74 57.61
N GLY A 401 -9.30 -1.70 56.69
CA GLY A 401 -10.37 -2.71 56.79
C GLY A 401 -11.73 -2.32 56.22
N GLU A 402 -12.01 -2.78 55.01
CA GLU A 402 -13.37 -3.17 54.63
C GLU A 402 -13.30 -4.33 53.63
N GLU A 403 -13.67 -5.51 54.14
CA GLU A 403 -14.01 -6.70 53.38
C GLU A 403 -15.34 -6.45 52.66
N THR A 404 -15.35 -6.46 51.32
CA THR A 404 -16.59 -6.43 50.53
C THR A 404 -16.60 -7.54 49.48
N LEU A 405 -17.40 -8.56 49.79
CA LEU A 405 -18.46 -9.18 48.95
C LEU A 405 -18.22 -9.56 47.47
N GLU A 406 -17.00 -9.49 46.95
CA GLU A 406 -16.66 -9.95 45.58
C GLU A 406 -15.99 -11.34 45.56
N ALA A 407 -15.71 -11.91 46.73
CA ALA A 407 -15.07 -13.22 46.88
C ALA A 407 -16.05 -14.43 46.93
N MET A 408 -17.35 -14.26 46.60
CA MET A 408 -18.36 -15.33 46.74
C MET A 408 -19.10 -15.71 45.45
N MET A 409 -18.63 -15.30 44.26
CA MET A 409 -19.27 -15.69 42.98
C MET A 409 -18.34 -16.45 42.01
N SER A 410 -17.45 -17.26 42.56
CA SER A 410 -16.83 -18.36 41.83
C SER A 410 -17.72 -19.60 41.97
N ASP A 411 -18.46 -19.96 40.91
CA ASP A 411 -18.78 -21.36 40.55
C ASP A 411 -19.71 -21.38 39.34
N ARG A 412 -19.15 -21.51 38.13
CA ARG A 412 -19.77 -22.26 37.02
C ARG A 412 -18.83 -22.45 35.83
N ASP A 413 -18.29 -23.67 35.76
CA ASP A 413 -18.05 -24.48 34.56
C ASP A 413 -17.73 -23.74 33.26
N SER A 414 -16.44 -23.63 32.99
CA SER A 414 -15.92 -23.56 31.62
C SER A 414 -14.70 -24.45 31.54
N ALA A 415 -14.84 -25.53 30.76
CA ALA A 415 -13.80 -26.49 30.47
C ALA A 415 -12.63 -25.77 29.77
N ALA A 416 -11.62 -25.42 30.56
CA ALA A 416 -10.34 -24.95 30.08
C ALA A 416 -9.62 -26.11 29.38
N ILE A 417 -9.26 -25.88 28.12
CA ILE A 417 -8.26 -26.70 27.44
C ILE A 417 -6.92 -26.33 28.08
N ASP A 418 -6.49 -27.17 29.03
CA ASP A 418 -5.19 -27.13 29.67
C ASP A 418 -4.10 -27.30 28.59
N SER A 419 -3.58 -26.17 28.11
CA SER A 419 -2.28 -26.14 27.44
C SER A 419 -1.24 -26.27 28.54
N GLN A 420 -0.80 -27.50 28.80
CA GLN A 420 0.29 -27.81 29.72
C GLN A 420 1.56 -27.05 29.31
N GLN A 421 1.73 -25.84 29.85
CA GLN A 421 3.03 -25.21 29.98
C GLN A 421 3.80 -26.06 31.00
N GLN A 422 4.71 -26.91 30.52
CA GLN A 422 5.65 -27.61 31.39
C GLN A 422 6.36 -26.57 32.26
N PRO A 423 6.37 -26.72 33.60
CA PRO A 423 7.14 -25.85 34.47
C PRO A 423 8.63 -26.09 34.16
N THR A 424 9.19 -25.24 33.32
CA THR A 424 10.62 -25.18 33.06
C THR A 424 11.23 -24.69 34.36
N VAL A 425 12.00 -25.56 35.02
CA VAL A 425 12.77 -25.17 36.21
C VAL A 425 13.64 -24.00 35.79
N ALA A 426 13.28 -22.79 36.24
CA ALA A 426 13.97 -21.56 35.89
C ALA A 426 15.36 -21.56 36.54
N GLY A 427 16.28 -22.33 35.96
CA GLY A 427 17.71 -22.11 36.14
C GLY A 427 17.99 -20.67 35.74
N LYS A 428 18.78 -19.97 36.55
CA LYS A 428 19.17 -18.59 36.26
C LYS A 428 20.08 -18.61 35.03
N GLU A 429 19.50 -18.45 33.84
CA GLU A 429 20.26 -18.34 32.59
C GLU A 429 21.16 -17.10 32.67
N SER A 430 22.45 -17.28 32.39
CA SER A 430 23.41 -16.18 32.31
C SER A 430 23.71 -15.88 30.84
N PHE A 431 23.86 -14.60 30.52
CA PHE A 431 24.16 -14.11 29.17
C PHE A 431 25.45 -13.31 29.19
N LEU A 432 26.33 -13.58 28.23
CA LEU A 432 27.58 -12.86 28.00
C LEU A 432 27.46 -12.12 26.67
N ASP A 433 27.38 -10.79 26.72
CA ASP A 433 27.40 -9.95 25.51
C ASP A 433 28.84 -9.88 24.97
N LEU A 434 29.08 -10.55 23.84
CA LEU A 434 30.41 -10.61 23.26
C LEU A 434 30.81 -9.27 22.62
N PRO A 435 32.05 -8.79 22.83
CA PRO A 435 32.53 -7.63 22.10
C PRO A 435 32.59 -7.95 20.60
N LYS A 436 32.61 -6.91 19.76
CA LYS A 436 33.00 -7.10 18.35
C LYS A 436 34.36 -7.78 18.30
N VAL A 437 34.57 -8.71 17.37
CA VAL A 437 35.81 -9.53 17.27
C VAL A 437 37.09 -8.68 17.15
N THR A 438 36.97 -7.43 16.69
CA THR A 438 38.08 -6.47 16.59
C THR A 438 38.43 -5.77 17.91
N ASP A 439 37.57 -5.87 18.93
CA ASP A 439 37.76 -5.26 20.24
C ASP A 439 38.40 -6.25 21.20
N LEU A 440 39.67 -6.03 21.51
CA LEU A 440 40.48 -6.88 22.38
C LEU A 440 40.29 -6.54 23.88
N SER A 441 39.37 -5.64 24.20
CA SER A 441 39.11 -5.22 25.58
C SER A 441 38.49 -6.38 26.39
N PRO A 442 38.96 -6.66 27.61
CA PRO A 442 38.38 -7.70 28.44
C PRO A 442 36.98 -7.33 28.91
N ILE A 443 36.01 -8.23 28.71
CA ILE A 443 34.63 -8.08 29.20
C ILE A 443 34.44 -8.96 30.44
N SER A 444 34.06 -8.34 31.55
CA SER A 444 33.70 -9.07 32.77
C SER A 444 32.25 -9.53 32.72
N PHE A 445 31.96 -10.75 33.19
CA PHE A 445 30.61 -11.26 33.33
C PHE A 445 30.40 -11.99 34.65
N GLU A 446 29.14 -11.98 35.11
CA GLU A 446 28.73 -12.73 36.29
C GLU A 446 28.69 -14.21 35.94
N SER A 447 29.41 -15.00 36.72
CA SER A 447 29.51 -16.42 36.50
C SER A 447 29.36 -17.14 37.83
N SER A 448 28.90 -18.39 37.76
CA SER A 448 28.96 -19.30 38.88
C SER A 448 30.41 -19.39 39.40
N ALA A 449 30.58 -19.63 40.70
CA ALA A 449 31.89 -19.95 41.26
C ALA A 449 32.48 -21.23 40.66
N ALA A 450 31.64 -22.03 39.98
CA ALA A 450 32.00 -23.23 39.27
C ALA A 450 32.83 -22.93 38.00
N PRO A 451 33.94 -23.65 37.76
CA PRO A 451 34.70 -23.54 36.52
C PRO A 451 33.91 -24.06 35.31
N TYR A 452 33.99 -23.34 34.20
CA TYR A 452 33.47 -23.80 32.89
C TYR A 452 34.14 -25.09 32.46
N GLN A 453 33.40 -26.14 32.14
CA GLN A 453 33.93 -27.44 31.74
C GLN A 453 33.94 -27.62 30.23
N THR A 454 32.83 -27.29 29.56
CA THR A 454 32.63 -27.51 28.13
C THR A 454 32.09 -26.26 27.44
N ILE A 455 32.31 -26.22 26.13
CA ILE A 455 31.70 -25.26 25.22
C ILE A 455 30.83 -26.07 24.25
N GLU A 456 29.59 -25.66 24.08
CA GLU A 456 28.63 -26.33 23.21
C GLU A 456 28.07 -25.37 22.18
N PHE A 457 27.72 -25.91 21.02
CA PHE A 457 27.15 -25.17 19.91
C PHE A 457 25.94 -25.92 19.36
N ILE A 458 24.99 -25.17 18.83
CA ILE A 458 23.79 -25.71 18.19
C ILE A 458 24.16 -26.61 16.99
N GLN A 459 25.13 -26.15 16.19
CA GLN A 459 25.76 -26.92 15.12
C GLN A 459 27.18 -27.28 15.57
N PRO A 460 27.64 -28.51 15.31
CA PRO A 460 28.98 -28.92 15.70
C PRO A 460 30.01 -28.02 15.02
N LEU A 461 30.74 -27.26 15.82
CA LEU A 461 31.86 -26.43 15.39
C LEU A 461 33.16 -27.01 15.91
N PRO A 462 34.27 -26.87 15.17
CA PRO A 462 35.58 -27.36 15.60
C PRO A 462 36.18 -26.43 16.67
N LEU A 463 35.39 -26.03 17.67
CA LEU A 463 35.83 -25.16 18.76
C LEU A 463 35.85 -25.94 20.05
N GLU A 464 37.02 -25.98 20.68
CA GLU A 464 37.25 -26.73 21.91
C GLU A 464 37.72 -25.81 23.03
N LEU A 465 37.21 -26.06 24.23
CA LEU A 465 37.65 -25.38 25.44
C LEU A 465 38.77 -26.19 26.08
N LEU A 466 40.01 -25.71 25.99
CA LEU A 466 41.15 -26.39 26.59
C LEU A 466 41.08 -26.37 28.13
N PRO A 467 41.61 -27.41 28.80
CA PRO A 467 41.68 -27.44 30.26
C PRO A 467 42.57 -26.32 30.78
N TYR A 468 42.39 -25.96 32.05
CA TYR A 468 43.19 -24.92 32.70
C TYR A 468 44.69 -25.22 32.57
N SER A 469 45.45 -24.23 32.10
CA SER A 469 46.91 -24.25 32.26
C SER A 469 47.22 -24.23 33.76
N ASN A 470 48.09 -25.14 34.20
CA ASN A 470 48.29 -25.53 35.62
C ASN A 470 48.58 -24.40 36.62
N ASN A 471 48.79 -23.15 36.18
CA ASN A 471 49.12 -22.03 37.05
C ASN A 471 48.25 -20.77 36.88
N GLU A 472 47.40 -20.63 35.86
CA GLU A 472 46.87 -19.30 35.50
C GLU A 472 45.36 -19.10 35.60
N GLN A 473 44.56 -20.12 35.97
CA GLN A 473 43.08 -20.01 35.96
C GLN A 473 42.51 -19.47 34.63
N VAL A 474 43.28 -19.62 33.54
CA VAL A 474 42.90 -19.21 32.19
C VAL A 474 42.51 -20.45 31.40
N ARG A 475 41.37 -20.38 30.73
CA ARG A 475 40.97 -21.32 29.68
C ARG A 475 41.09 -20.65 28.32
N MET A 476 41.49 -21.44 27.33
CA MET A 476 41.62 -21.00 25.95
C MET A 476 40.58 -21.73 25.11
N ILE A 477 39.86 -20.98 24.29
CA ILE A 477 39.00 -21.51 23.22
C ILE A 477 39.88 -21.57 21.98
N VAL A 478 40.07 -22.78 21.45
CA VAL A 478 40.87 -23.01 20.25
C VAL A 478 40.01 -23.60 19.14
N ASP A 479 40.34 -23.26 17.91
CA ASP A 479 39.91 -24.03 16.75
C ASP A 479 40.70 -25.34 16.71
N SER A 480 40.03 -26.48 16.83
CA SER A 480 40.64 -27.81 16.87
C SER A 480 41.20 -28.24 15.52
N GLU A 481 40.72 -27.68 14.41
CA GLU A 481 41.25 -27.97 13.08
C GLU A 481 42.55 -27.18 12.83
N SER A 482 42.59 -25.90 13.18
CA SER A 482 43.74 -25.03 12.91
C SER A 482 44.74 -24.93 14.07
N GLY A 483 44.35 -25.34 15.28
CA GLY A 483 45.10 -25.16 16.52
C GLY A 483 45.26 -23.69 16.94
N LYS A 484 44.51 -22.77 16.33
CA LYS A 484 44.61 -21.33 16.63
C LYS A 484 43.75 -20.97 17.82
N ALA A 485 44.29 -20.13 18.69
CA ALA A 485 43.52 -19.50 19.77
C ALA A 485 42.50 -18.51 19.17
N ILE A 486 41.26 -18.61 19.61
CA ILE A 486 40.18 -17.67 19.24
C ILE A 486 39.89 -16.72 20.39
N ALA A 487 39.83 -17.23 21.62
CA ALA A 487 39.50 -16.41 22.77
C ALA A 487 40.04 -17.03 24.06
N TRP A 488 40.07 -16.23 25.11
CA TRP A 488 40.55 -16.58 26.43
C TRP A 488 39.48 -16.24 27.47
N ILE A 489 39.25 -17.16 28.41
CA ILE A 489 38.40 -16.95 29.58
C ILE A 489 39.31 -16.98 30.79
N LYS A 490 39.50 -15.83 31.42
CA LYS A 490 40.29 -15.70 32.65
C LYS A 490 39.37 -15.74 33.85
N HIS A 491 39.59 -16.71 34.73
CA HIS A 491 38.94 -16.78 36.03
C HIS A 491 39.82 -16.09 37.07
N ASP A 492 39.23 -15.14 37.80
CA ASP A 492 39.81 -14.43 38.94
C ASP A 492 38.66 -14.22 39.95
N ALA A 493 38.55 -13.05 40.61
CA ALA A 493 37.34 -12.69 41.36
C ALA A 493 36.06 -12.60 40.49
N LYS A 494 36.22 -12.38 39.18
CA LYS A 494 35.18 -12.40 38.15
C LYS A 494 35.70 -13.17 36.95
N ASN A 495 34.80 -13.62 36.08
CA ASN A 495 35.19 -14.17 34.79
C ASN A 495 35.34 -13.04 33.76
N TYR A 496 36.43 -13.08 33.02
CA TYR A 496 36.74 -12.15 31.95
C TYR A 496 36.87 -12.90 30.63
N PHE A 497 36.17 -12.41 29.61
CA PHE A 497 36.27 -12.87 28.24
C PHE A 497 37.16 -11.92 27.44
N VAL A 498 38.11 -12.45 26.67
CA VAL A 498 39.03 -11.68 25.82
C VAL A 498 39.19 -12.37 24.47
N TRP A 499 39.00 -11.63 23.38
CA TRP A 499 39.31 -12.12 22.03
C TRP A 499 40.82 -12.26 21.82
N ASP A 500 41.25 -13.28 21.08
CA ASP A 500 42.62 -13.37 20.56
C ASP A 500 42.81 -12.40 19.38
N GLU A 501 44.00 -11.83 19.23
CA GLU A 501 44.33 -10.93 18.10
C GLU A 501 44.07 -11.58 16.73
N LYS A 502 44.21 -12.91 16.64
CA LYS A 502 44.02 -13.65 15.39
C LYS A 502 42.57 -14.07 15.14
N ALA A 503 41.67 -13.86 16.11
CA ALA A 503 40.27 -14.28 16.02
C ALA A 503 39.54 -13.64 14.83
N SER A 504 39.84 -12.39 14.49
CA SER A 504 39.18 -11.68 13.40
C SER A 504 39.42 -12.31 12.02
N ALA A 505 40.51 -13.06 11.87
CA ALA A 505 40.85 -13.78 10.64
C ALA A 505 40.21 -15.18 10.59
N ASP A 506 39.69 -15.67 11.71
CA ASP A 506 39.07 -16.99 11.82
C ASP A 506 37.56 -16.91 11.54
N PRO A 507 37.03 -17.66 10.56
CA PRO A 507 35.60 -17.65 10.27
C PRO A 507 34.74 -18.17 11.44
N ASN A 508 35.28 -19.03 12.30
CA ASN A 508 34.55 -19.62 13.43
C ASN A 508 34.35 -18.62 14.58
N SER A 509 35.15 -17.55 14.66
CA SER A 509 34.98 -16.49 15.67
C SER A 509 33.58 -15.86 15.64
N ARG A 510 33.02 -15.65 14.45
CA ARG A 510 31.67 -15.10 14.27
C ARG A 510 30.58 -16.07 14.70
N GLN A 511 30.84 -17.37 14.56
CA GLN A 511 29.90 -18.40 14.99
C GLN A 511 29.90 -18.60 16.51
N MET A 512 30.88 -18.03 17.22
CA MET A 512 30.95 -18.13 18.68
C MET A 512 29.71 -17.56 19.39
N LEU A 513 29.03 -16.58 18.77
CA LEU A 513 27.74 -16.06 19.23
C LEU A 513 26.67 -17.14 19.40
N HIS A 514 26.78 -18.27 18.68
CA HIS A 514 25.85 -19.39 18.75
C HIS A 514 26.24 -20.45 19.79
N GLY A 515 27.29 -20.20 20.55
CA GLY A 515 27.75 -21.11 21.59
C GLY A 515 27.19 -20.80 22.97
N ARG A 516 27.40 -21.74 23.87
CA ARG A 516 27.23 -21.57 25.31
C ARG A 516 28.38 -22.25 26.04
N LEU A 517 28.73 -21.70 27.20
CA LEU A 517 29.62 -22.34 28.15
C LEU A 517 28.78 -23.09 29.19
N ILE A 518 29.22 -24.29 29.55
CA ILE A 518 28.59 -25.08 30.60
C ILE A 518 29.58 -25.23 31.74
N ASP A 519 29.17 -24.83 32.94
CA ASP A 519 29.98 -24.97 34.15
C ASP A 519 29.94 -26.38 34.73
N SER A 520 30.75 -26.63 35.76
CA SER A 520 30.77 -27.93 36.45
C SER A 520 29.47 -28.28 37.18
N GLU A 521 28.57 -27.31 37.37
CA GLU A 521 27.26 -27.47 37.99
C GLU A 521 26.16 -27.72 36.95
N GLY A 522 26.48 -27.59 35.65
CA GLY A 522 25.53 -27.71 34.53
C GLY A 522 24.82 -26.40 34.17
N THR A 523 25.19 -25.28 34.76
CA THR A 523 24.63 -23.97 34.42
C THR A 523 25.18 -23.52 33.07
N SER A 524 24.27 -23.10 32.19
CA SER A 524 24.62 -22.56 30.87
C SER A 524 24.81 -21.05 30.92
N THR A 525 25.91 -20.57 30.34
CA THR A 525 26.15 -19.15 30.03
C THR A 525 26.17 -18.98 28.52
N TYR A 526 25.19 -18.29 27.96
CA TYR A 526 25.04 -18.12 26.50
C TYR A 526 25.85 -16.92 25.98
N PHE A 527 26.47 -17.06 24.82
CA PHE A 527 27.25 -15.99 24.19
C PHE A 527 26.43 -14.99 23.37
N ARG A 528 25.19 -15.33 23.02
CA ARG A 528 24.25 -14.38 22.42
C ARG A 528 23.46 -13.70 23.54
N PRO A 529 23.45 -12.35 23.61
CA PRO A 529 22.67 -11.64 24.62
C PRO A 529 21.18 -11.92 24.44
N SER A 530 20.46 -11.91 25.57
CA SER A 530 19.00 -11.83 25.56
C SER A 530 18.59 -10.36 25.45
N ILE A 531 17.81 -10.05 24.43
CA ILE A 531 17.32 -8.72 24.13
C ILE A 531 15.91 -8.62 24.68
N GLN A 532 15.77 -7.89 25.80
CA GLN A 532 14.48 -7.49 26.33
C GLN A 532 14.20 -6.08 25.84
N THR A 533 13.12 -5.93 25.09
CA THR A 533 12.77 -4.64 24.49
C THR A 533 11.60 -4.03 25.24
N PRO A 534 11.54 -2.70 25.34
CA PRO A 534 10.37 -2.06 25.90
C PRO A 534 9.15 -2.40 25.03
N PRO A 535 7.97 -2.49 25.64
CA PRO A 535 6.78 -2.72 24.87
C PRO A 535 6.57 -1.65 23.81
N PHE A 536 6.14 -2.05 22.61
CA PHE A 536 5.87 -1.10 21.54
C PHE A 536 4.36 -0.95 21.30
N ALA A 537 3.93 0.28 21.03
CA ALA A 537 2.52 0.56 20.79
C ALA A 537 2.08 0.03 19.41
N LEU A 538 0.99 -0.73 19.40
CA LEU A 538 0.29 -1.08 18.17
C LEU A 538 -0.51 0.14 17.70
N SER A 539 -0.18 0.68 16.53
CA SER A 539 -0.85 1.86 15.96
C SER A 539 -1.29 1.58 14.53
N LEU A 540 -2.48 2.03 14.15
CA LEU A 540 -2.94 2.01 12.75
C LEU A 540 -2.36 3.18 11.93
N ASP A 541 -1.55 4.04 12.54
CA ASP A 541 -0.83 5.13 11.88
C ASP A 541 0.66 5.07 12.25
N PRO A 542 1.59 4.90 11.28
CA PRO A 542 1.42 4.86 9.83
C PRO A 542 0.73 3.60 9.29
N LEU A 543 0.33 3.62 8.01
CA LEU A 543 -0.25 2.46 7.30
C LEU A 543 0.63 1.20 7.36
N GLU A 544 1.94 1.41 7.37
CA GLU A 544 2.96 0.37 7.39
C GLU A 544 3.92 0.67 8.55
N TRP A 545 3.87 -0.18 9.57
CA TRP A 545 4.78 -0.09 10.72
C TRP A 545 5.95 -1.03 10.51
N LYS A 546 7.16 -0.60 10.85
CA LYS A 546 8.39 -1.39 10.75
C LYS A 546 9.17 -1.28 12.05
N SER A 547 9.50 -2.42 12.64
CA SER A 547 10.54 -2.50 13.66
C SER A 547 11.62 -3.47 13.27
N SER A 548 12.83 -3.14 13.71
CA SER A 548 14.01 -3.98 13.54
C SER A 548 14.73 -4.08 14.88
N TRP A 549 15.15 -5.29 15.23
CA TRP A 549 16.01 -5.55 16.38
C TRP A 549 17.27 -6.29 15.91
N ASP A 550 18.44 -5.75 16.23
CA ASP A 550 19.72 -6.39 15.93
C ASP A 550 19.91 -7.61 16.83
N LEU A 551 20.09 -8.79 16.25
CA LEU A 551 20.27 -10.05 16.99
C LEU A 551 21.75 -10.35 17.28
N GLY A 552 22.64 -9.40 16.98
CA GLY A 552 24.09 -9.50 17.16
C GLY A 552 24.79 -10.33 16.09
N GLY A 553 24.05 -10.97 15.18
CA GLY A 553 24.59 -11.79 14.10
C GLY A 553 23.52 -12.69 13.45
N PRO A 554 23.89 -13.44 12.39
CA PRO A 554 22.96 -14.28 11.64
C PRO A 554 22.27 -15.28 12.56
N THR A 555 21.03 -15.64 12.29
CA THR A 555 20.30 -16.70 13.02
C THR A 555 20.41 -18.03 12.29
N GLN A 556 20.51 -19.12 13.06
CA GLN A 556 20.49 -20.46 12.48
C GLN A 556 19.04 -20.89 12.25
N LYS A 557 18.57 -20.77 10.99
CA LYS A 557 17.16 -20.98 10.62
C LYS A 557 16.58 -22.32 11.08
N SER A 558 17.38 -23.39 11.14
CA SER A 558 16.94 -24.73 11.54
C SER A 558 16.59 -24.84 13.02
N ASN A 559 17.12 -23.96 13.86
CA ASN A 559 17.02 -24.04 15.32
C ASN A 559 16.39 -22.80 15.93
N THR A 560 16.24 -21.73 15.15
CA THR A 560 15.61 -20.49 15.58
C THR A 560 14.11 -20.60 15.31
N GLN A 561 13.31 -20.45 16.35
CA GLN A 561 11.85 -20.46 16.28
C GLN A 561 11.35 -19.11 16.78
N LEU A 562 10.37 -18.55 16.07
CA LEU A 562 9.63 -17.38 16.52
C LEU A 562 8.25 -17.86 16.99
N ASP A 563 7.90 -17.57 18.24
CA ASP A 563 6.55 -17.74 18.74
C ASP A 563 5.86 -16.37 18.75
N LEU A 564 4.66 -16.33 18.16
CA LEU A 564 3.87 -15.13 18.01
C LEU A 564 2.51 -15.40 18.63
N ARG A 565 2.22 -14.71 19.73
CA ARG A 565 0.97 -14.86 20.48
C ARG A 565 0.16 -13.58 20.43
N ILE A 566 -1.12 -13.72 20.12
CA ILE A 566 -2.07 -12.61 20.13
C ILE A 566 -3.02 -12.81 21.32
N SER A 567 -3.05 -11.82 22.20
CA SER A 567 -4.02 -11.73 23.28
C SER A 567 -4.93 -10.55 22.98
N ALA A 568 -6.22 -10.82 22.81
CA ALA A 568 -7.25 -9.82 22.54
C ALA A 568 -8.32 -9.85 23.65
N PRO A 569 -8.96 -8.72 23.96
CA PRO A 569 -10.04 -8.68 24.94
C PRO A 569 -11.27 -9.46 24.44
N ASP A 570 -12.12 -9.91 25.38
CA ASP A 570 -13.33 -10.71 25.09
C ASP A 570 -14.35 -10.01 24.16
N THR A 571 -14.26 -8.69 24.01
CA THR A 571 -15.07 -7.89 23.09
C THR A 571 -14.68 -8.10 21.62
N ILE A 572 -13.48 -8.62 21.36
CA ILE A 572 -12.94 -8.87 20.03
C ILE A 572 -12.84 -10.37 19.81
N GLN A 573 -13.53 -10.87 18.80
CA GLN A 573 -13.26 -12.19 18.26
C GLN A 573 -12.12 -12.07 17.24
N TRP A 574 -11.12 -12.94 17.35
CA TRP A 574 -10.03 -12.98 16.39
C TRP A 574 -9.74 -14.39 15.90
N SER A 575 -9.19 -14.49 14.69
CA SER A 575 -8.77 -15.75 14.10
C SER A 575 -7.59 -15.55 13.16
N TRP A 576 -6.75 -16.58 13.04
CA TRP A 576 -5.74 -16.65 12.00
C TRP A 576 -6.38 -16.97 10.64
N ASP A 577 -6.27 -16.06 9.68
CA ASP A 577 -6.52 -16.38 8.27
C ASP A 577 -5.34 -17.18 7.71
N GLN A 578 -4.13 -16.78 8.09
CA GLN A 578 -2.88 -17.46 7.78
C GLN A 578 -2.02 -17.45 9.06
N PRO A 579 -1.91 -18.58 9.79
CA PRO A 579 -1.11 -18.62 11.01
C PRO A 579 0.38 -18.50 10.71
N PHE A 580 1.13 -17.97 11.68
CA PHE A 580 2.59 -17.98 11.64
C PHE A 580 3.11 -19.42 11.75
N ASP A 581 4.11 -19.80 10.96
CA ASP A 581 4.76 -21.11 11.05
C ASP A 581 6.03 -20.99 11.89
N PRO A 582 6.06 -21.48 13.14
CA PRO A 582 7.21 -21.30 14.02
C PRO A 582 8.51 -21.92 13.48
N THR A 583 8.42 -22.84 12.52
CA THR A 583 9.57 -23.60 12.01
C THR A 583 10.34 -22.91 10.89
N ASN A 584 9.72 -21.95 10.19
CA ASN A 584 10.26 -21.36 8.97
C ASN A 584 10.73 -19.92 9.21
N GLY A 585 11.81 -19.68 9.94
CA GLY A 585 12.15 -18.33 10.44
C GLY A 585 12.28 -17.16 9.43
N THR A 586 12.37 -17.37 8.12
CA THR A 586 12.62 -16.27 7.14
C THR A 586 11.49 -15.99 6.16
N ASP A 587 11.25 -14.70 5.91
CA ASP A 587 10.27 -14.12 4.96
C ASP A 587 8.86 -14.70 5.10
N GLN A 588 8.39 -14.78 6.34
CA GLN A 588 7.04 -15.27 6.62
C GLN A 588 5.98 -14.19 6.53
N LEU A 589 4.77 -14.63 6.23
CA LEU A 589 3.56 -13.84 6.27
C LEU A 589 2.55 -14.50 7.20
N ALA A 590 2.18 -13.80 8.27
CA ALA A 590 1.06 -14.17 9.12
C ALA A 590 -0.07 -13.13 8.98
N ILE A 591 -1.30 -13.59 9.07
CA ILE A 591 -2.47 -12.78 8.83
C ILE A 591 -3.54 -13.10 9.88
N ALA A 592 -3.81 -12.13 10.75
CA ALA A 592 -4.88 -12.21 11.74
C ALA A 592 -6.06 -11.33 11.30
N THR A 593 -7.29 -11.81 11.55
CA THR A 593 -8.52 -11.03 11.38
C THR A 593 -9.17 -10.82 12.74
N PHE A 594 -9.52 -9.58 13.02
CA PHE A 594 -10.22 -9.12 14.22
C PHE A 594 -11.62 -8.65 13.83
N ALA A 595 -12.63 -9.13 14.54
CA ALA A 595 -14.03 -8.72 14.41
C ALA A 595 -14.59 -8.38 15.79
N ALA A 596 -15.50 -7.42 15.86
CA ALA A 596 -16.24 -7.20 17.09
C ALA A 596 -17.19 -8.38 17.34
N LYS A 597 -17.31 -8.82 18.59
CA LYS A 597 -18.16 -9.96 18.97
C LYS A 597 -19.66 -9.62 18.97
N GLU A 598 -20.00 -8.33 18.97
CA GLU A 598 -21.38 -7.83 18.96
C GLU A 598 -22.12 -8.22 17.68
N GLU A 599 -23.35 -8.72 17.79
CA GLU A 599 -24.17 -9.16 16.64
C GLU A 599 -24.41 -8.03 15.63
N GLU A 600 -24.52 -6.78 16.09
CA GLU A 600 -24.69 -5.61 15.23
C GLU A 600 -23.47 -5.31 14.33
N ALA A 601 -22.32 -5.91 14.63
CA ALA A 601 -21.06 -5.71 13.93
C ALA A 601 -20.78 -6.77 12.84
N GLU A 602 -21.77 -7.58 12.45
CA GLU A 602 -21.57 -8.65 11.48
C GLU A 602 -20.96 -8.11 10.17
N GLY A 603 -19.79 -8.62 9.81
CA GLY A 603 -19.05 -8.24 8.59
C GLY A 603 -17.98 -7.16 8.78
N VAL A 604 -18.05 -6.34 9.84
CA VAL A 604 -17.01 -5.34 10.14
C VAL A 604 -15.78 -6.05 10.71
N ALA A 605 -14.64 -5.91 10.06
CA ALA A 605 -13.41 -6.56 10.50
C ALA A 605 -12.16 -5.75 10.15
N ILE A 606 -11.12 -5.92 10.97
CA ILE A 606 -9.77 -5.41 10.75
C ILE A 606 -8.85 -6.60 10.55
N LYS A 607 -8.08 -6.58 9.47
CA LYS A 607 -7.06 -7.55 9.12
C LYS A 607 -5.70 -6.97 9.42
N MET A 608 -4.89 -7.70 10.16
CA MET A 608 -3.49 -7.37 10.43
C MET A 608 -2.61 -8.36 9.70
N MET A 609 -1.79 -7.82 8.80
CA MET A 609 -0.77 -8.57 8.09
C MET A 609 0.58 -8.33 8.76
N ILE A 610 1.23 -9.40 9.18
CA ILE A 610 2.53 -9.39 9.86
C ILE A 610 3.52 -10.06 8.92
N LYS A 611 4.46 -9.28 8.39
CA LYS A 611 5.58 -9.79 7.62
C LYS A 611 6.79 -9.88 8.54
N VAL A 612 7.41 -11.06 8.60
CA VAL A 612 8.54 -11.37 9.47
C VAL A 612 9.74 -11.73 8.62
N ASP A 613 10.85 -11.06 8.86
CA ASP A 613 12.14 -11.40 8.28
C ASP A 613 13.18 -11.50 9.40
N CYS A 614 13.76 -12.69 9.61
CA CYS A 614 14.70 -12.97 10.68
C CYS A 614 16.01 -13.50 10.09
N ASP A 615 16.97 -12.61 9.87
CA ASP A 615 18.31 -12.96 9.37
C ASP A 615 19.36 -12.61 10.42
N ASN A 616 20.09 -11.50 10.25
CA ASN A 616 20.94 -10.89 11.28
C ASN A 616 20.14 -10.00 12.25
N GLU A 617 19.00 -9.50 11.78
CA GLU A 617 18.07 -8.66 12.52
C GLU A 617 16.69 -9.32 12.44
N LEU A 618 15.87 -9.16 13.48
CA LEU A 618 14.44 -9.45 13.40
C LEU A 618 13.72 -8.21 12.89
N LYS A 619 13.21 -8.26 11.66
CA LYS A 619 12.40 -7.22 11.05
C LYS A 619 10.94 -7.66 11.06
N LEU A 620 10.11 -6.87 11.73
CA LEU A 620 8.66 -7.03 11.73
C LEU A 620 8.01 -5.87 11.00
N GLN A 621 7.16 -6.19 10.03
CA GLN A 621 6.37 -5.22 9.29
C GLN A 621 4.88 -5.51 9.49
N PHE A 622 4.13 -4.51 9.93
CA PHE A 622 2.68 -4.61 10.15
C PHE A 622 1.94 -3.74 9.15
N VAL A 623 0.87 -4.27 8.59
CA VAL A 623 -0.04 -3.54 7.70
C VAL A 623 -1.47 -3.86 8.10
N PHE A 624 -2.28 -2.82 8.27
CA PHE A 624 -3.67 -2.95 8.65
C PHE A 624 -4.61 -2.72 7.46
N GLY A 625 -5.63 -3.55 7.36
CA GLY A 625 -6.72 -3.41 6.41
C GLY A 625 -8.06 -3.49 7.11
N GLY A 626 -9.02 -2.64 6.74
CA GLY A 626 -10.38 -2.63 7.29
C GLY A 626 -11.41 -2.99 6.21
N ARG A 627 -12.48 -3.66 6.61
CA ARG A 627 -13.69 -3.82 5.77
C ARG A 627 -14.94 -3.48 6.58
N LEU A 628 -15.95 -2.95 5.89
CA LEU A 628 -17.23 -2.55 6.50
C LEU A 628 -18.31 -3.63 6.40
N ASP A 629 -18.14 -4.58 5.50
CA ASP A 629 -19.06 -5.70 5.27
C ASP A 629 -18.25 -6.88 4.72
N ARG A 630 -18.79 -8.10 4.84
CA ARG A 630 -18.19 -9.33 4.33
C ARG A 630 -18.05 -9.32 2.81
N GLU A 631 -18.94 -8.62 2.11
CA GLU A 631 -18.90 -8.49 0.64
C GLU A 631 -17.80 -7.55 0.13
N TYR A 632 -17.30 -6.65 0.98
CA TYR A 632 -16.25 -5.72 0.61
C TYR A 632 -14.86 -6.33 0.82
N GLU A 633 -13.96 -6.05 -0.12
CA GLU A 633 -12.54 -6.32 0.06
C GLU A 633 -11.97 -5.45 1.18
N PHE A 634 -10.96 -5.97 1.89
CA PHE A 634 -10.23 -5.14 2.85
C PHE A 634 -9.55 -3.97 2.13
N GLN A 635 -9.49 -2.82 2.77
CA GLN A 635 -8.80 -1.64 2.24
C GLN A 635 -7.78 -1.19 3.28
N GLY A 636 -6.63 -0.70 2.83
CA GLY A 636 -5.60 -0.18 3.73
C GLY A 636 -6.21 0.82 4.72
N LEU A 637 -6.05 0.55 6.01
CA LEU A 637 -6.71 1.29 7.06
C LEU A 637 -5.67 2.16 7.77
N THR A 638 -5.92 3.48 7.77
CA THR A 638 -5.20 4.44 8.60
C THR A 638 -6.20 5.20 9.45
N ARG A 639 -5.75 5.70 10.61
CA ARG A 639 -6.62 6.49 11.49
C ARG A 639 -7.16 7.74 10.78
N ALA A 640 -6.30 8.48 10.12
CA ALA A 640 -6.68 9.67 9.35
C ALA A 640 -7.63 9.33 8.19
N GLY A 641 -7.37 8.24 7.47
CA GLY A 641 -8.24 7.76 6.38
C GLY A 641 -9.64 7.40 6.87
N LEU A 642 -9.74 6.71 8.01
CA LEU A 642 -11.02 6.33 8.60
C LEU A 642 -11.86 7.56 8.99
N LEU A 643 -11.25 8.53 9.66
CA LEU A 643 -11.92 9.79 10.04
C LEU A 643 -12.35 10.62 8.82
N GLN A 644 -11.53 10.62 7.76
CA GLN A 644 -11.88 11.28 6.50
C GLN A 644 -13.10 10.63 5.84
N VAL A 645 -13.15 9.29 5.78
CA VAL A 645 -14.28 8.56 5.21
C VAL A 645 -15.54 8.81 6.04
N MET A 646 -15.46 8.78 7.37
CA MET A 646 -16.58 9.13 8.26
C MET A 646 -17.10 10.55 8.00
N THR A 647 -16.21 11.54 7.92
CA THR A 647 -16.58 12.95 7.68
C THR A 647 -17.25 13.12 6.31
N SER A 648 -16.71 12.46 5.28
CA SER A 648 -17.29 12.51 3.93
C SER A 648 -18.67 11.84 3.85
N THR A 649 -18.86 10.72 4.56
CA THR A 649 -20.15 10.01 4.63
C THR A 649 -21.18 10.84 5.38
N HIS A 650 -20.78 11.50 6.48
CA HIS A 650 -21.63 12.41 7.22
C HIS A 650 -22.05 13.63 6.37
N HIS A 651 -21.13 14.18 5.57
CA HIS A 651 -21.46 15.25 4.63
C HIS A 651 -22.46 14.78 3.56
N ALA A 652 -22.22 13.61 2.96
CA ALA A 652 -23.13 13.01 1.97
C ALA A 652 -24.54 12.81 2.54
N MET A 653 -24.65 12.33 3.78
CA MET A 653 -25.91 12.15 4.50
C MET A 653 -26.66 13.49 4.65
N ARG A 654 -25.99 14.56 5.12
CA ARG A 654 -26.59 15.90 5.22
C ARG A 654 -27.04 16.44 3.87
N THR A 655 -26.26 16.21 2.80
CA THR A 655 -26.65 16.66 1.46
C THR A 655 -27.89 15.92 0.94
N ALA A 656 -27.98 14.61 1.16
CA ALA A 656 -29.15 13.81 0.77
C ALA A 656 -30.41 14.27 1.53
N GLU A 657 -30.28 14.52 2.83
CA GLU A 657 -31.35 15.02 3.68
C GLU A 657 -31.85 16.40 3.23
N SER A 658 -30.93 17.35 2.97
CA SER A 658 -31.31 18.66 2.45
C SER A 658 -31.97 18.59 1.07
N ALA A 659 -31.53 17.67 0.21
CA ALA A 659 -32.14 17.46 -1.10
C ALA A 659 -33.56 16.89 -0.99
N LYS A 660 -33.78 15.99 -0.01
CA LYS A 660 -35.10 15.44 0.31
C LYS A 660 -36.04 16.56 0.78
N MET A 661 -35.64 17.33 1.79
CA MET A 661 -36.46 18.44 2.31
C MET A 661 -36.83 19.45 1.21
N ASN A 662 -35.89 19.78 0.32
CA ASN A 662 -36.14 20.66 -0.82
C ASN A 662 -37.14 20.06 -1.82
N LEU A 663 -37.12 18.74 -2.05
CA LEU A 663 -38.09 18.09 -2.93
C LEU A 663 -39.48 18.02 -2.31
N GLU A 664 -39.57 17.76 -1.01
CA GLU A 664 -40.83 17.73 -0.26
C GLU A 664 -41.50 19.10 -0.23
N TYR A 665 -40.74 20.17 0.02
CA TYR A 665 -41.23 21.54 -0.06
C TYR A 665 -41.77 21.85 -1.45
N ASN A 666 -41.02 21.52 -2.51
CA ASN A 666 -41.44 21.75 -3.89
C ASN A 666 -42.61 20.87 -4.34
N LEU A 667 -42.93 19.79 -3.62
CA LEU A 667 -43.99 18.85 -3.98
C LEU A 667 -45.38 19.47 -3.81
N GLN A 668 -45.52 20.46 -2.93
CA GLN A 668 -46.79 21.15 -2.65
C GLN A 668 -47.29 21.99 -3.84
N HIS A 669 -46.39 22.39 -4.75
CA HIS A 669 -46.70 23.30 -5.86
C HIS A 669 -46.71 22.64 -7.24
N LYS A 670 -46.54 21.32 -7.32
CA LYS A 670 -46.34 20.60 -8.59
C LYS A 670 -47.60 19.91 -9.11
N ASN A 671 -47.68 19.79 -10.44
CA ASN A 671 -48.77 19.07 -11.11
C ASN A 671 -48.75 17.56 -10.78
N SER A 672 -49.90 16.88 -10.88
CA SER A 672 -50.02 15.46 -10.48
C SER A 672 -48.98 14.51 -11.11
N SER A 673 -48.60 14.73 -12.37
CA SER A 673 -47.55 13.94 -13.06
C SER A 673 -46.15 14.21 -12.51
N GLU A 674 -45.83 15.46 -12.19
CA GLU A 674 -44.57 15.87 -11.57
C GLU A 674 -44.48 15.42 -10.12
N GLN A 675 -45.63 15.40 -9.42
CA GLN A 675 -45.75 14.91 -8.06
C GLN A 675 -45.35 13.42 -7.98
N ARG A 676 -45.80 12.59 -8.93
CA ARG A 676 -45.40 11.18 -8.99
C ARG A 676 -43.88 11.00 -9.16
N ARG A 677 -43.27 11.80 -10.03
CA ARG A 677 -41.80 11.77 -10.25
C ARG A 677 -41.05 12.26 -9.01
N ALA A 678 -41.55 13.30 -8.35
CA ALA A 678 -40.95 13.82 -7.13
C ALA A 678 -41.01 12.79 -5.98
N ARG A 679 -42.14 12.07 -5.82
CA ARG A 679 -42.26 10.99 -4.83
C ARG A 679 -41.26 9.87 -5.07
N ALA A 680 -41.16 9.37 -6.30
CA ALA A 680 -40.17 8.33 -6.63
C ALA A 680 -38.73 8.76 -6.32
N LYS A 681 -38.41 10.05 -6.50
CA LYS A 681 -37.10 10.60 -6.15
C LYS A 681 -36.90 10.77 -4.63
N ILE A 682 -37.95 11.09 -3.89
CA ILE A 682 -37.92 11.11 -2.42
C ILE A 682 -37.66 9.70 -1.90
N ASP A 683 -38.36 8.69 -2.44
CA ASP A 683 -38.15 7.29 -2.08
C ASP A 683 -36.70 6.84 -2.35
N GLU A 684 -36.13 7.24 -3.51
CA GLU A 684 -34.73 6.99 -3.84
C GLU A 684 -33.76 7.66 -2.85
N LEU A 685 -34.01 8.91 -2.47
CA LEU A 685 -33.18 9.62 -1.49
C LEU A 685 -33.30 9.01 -0.09
N ASP A 686 -34.48 8.51 0.29
CA ASP A 686 -34.67 7.79 1.55
C ASP A 686 -33.91 6.48 1.59
N ASP A 687 -33.90 5.73 0.48
CA ASP A 687 -33.09 4.52 0.37
C ASP A 687 -31.59 4.84 0.38
N GLN A 688 -31.16 5.93 -0.26
CA GLN A 688 -29.79 6.41 -0.18
C GLN A 688 -29.41 6.82 1.25
N PHE A 689 -30.29 7.54 1.94
CA PHE A 689 -30.08 7.96 3.32
C PHE A 689 -29.91 6.76 4.25
N LYS A 690 -30.81 5.77 4.18
CA LYS A 690 -30.72 4.52 4.97
C LYS A 690 -29.41 3.78 4.72
N ARG A 691 -28.93 3.73 3.47
CA ARG A 691 -27.63 3.12 3.14
C ARG A 691 -26.46 3.90 3.72
N LEU A 692 -26.49 5.23 3.63
CA LEU A 692 -25.45 6.09 4.20
C LEU A 692 -25.42 5.99 5.72
N GLU A 693 -26.58 5.92 6.37
CA GLU A 693 -26.73 5.73 7.81
C GLU A 693 -26.16 4.36 8.25
N ALA A 694 -26.53 3.28 7.55
CA ALA A 694 -25.98 1.95 7.82
C ALA A 694 -24.45 1.92 7.66
N ASN A 695 -23.91 2.54 6.61
CA ASN A 695 -22.47 2.65 6.39
C ASN A 695 -21.78 3.49 7.47
N LEU A 696 -22.41 4.58 7.92
CA LEU A 696 -21.88 5.42 8.99
C LEU A 696 -21.82 4.66 10.32
N ASN A 697 -22.84 3.85 10.63
CA ASN A 697 -22.84 3.00 11.82
C ASN A 697 -21.74 1.94 11.75
N ARG A 698 -21.56 1.28 10.60
CA ARG A 698 -20.45 0.34 10.38
C ARG A 698 -19.07 0.99 10.50
N LEU A 699 -18.92 2.22 9.99
CA LEU A 699 -17.69 3.01 10.15
C LEU A 699 -17.41 3.36 11.61
N ARG A 700 -18.44 3.66 12.41
CA ARG A 700 -18.31 3.89 13.86
C ARG A 700 -17.85 2.62 14.58
N VAL A 701 -18.44 1.47 14.25
CA VAL A 701 -18.01 0.16 14.77
C VAL A 701 -16.57 -0.13 14.39
N LEU A 702 -16.18 0.10 13.13
CA LEU A 702 -14.80 -0.07 12.66
C LEU A 702 -13.83 0.84 13.42
N ASN A 703 -14.22 2.08 13.71
CA ASN A 703 -13.41 3.01 14.51
C ASN A 703 -13.30 2.59 15.97
N ALA A 704 -14.38 2.11 16.58
CA ALA A 704 -14.36 1.54 17.93
C ALA A 704 -13.48 0.29 18.00
N LEU A 705 -13.57 -0.59 17.00
CA LEU A 705 -12.73 -1.77 16.87
C LEU A 705 -11.25 -1.37 16.71
N ALA A 706 -10.93 -0.40 15.86
CA ALA A 706 -9.57 0.14 15.70
C ALA A 706 -9.02 0.68 17.03
N ASN A 707 -9.78 1.49 17.75
CA ASN A 707 -9.40 1.99 19.09
C ASN A 707 -9.13 0.85 20.07
N THR A 708 -9.97 -0.19 20.04
CA THR A 708 -9.85 -1.32 20.96
C THR A 708 -8.63 -2.18 20.63
N ILE A 709 -8.31 -2.34 19.33
CA ILE A 709 -7.11 -3.02 18.88
C ILE A 709 -5.86 -2.27 19.33
N GLU A 710 -5.78 -0.95 19.07
CA GLU A 710 -4.64 -0.12 19.50
C GLU A 710 -4.47 -0.15 21.02
N SER A 711 -5.58 -0.16 21.79
CA SER A 711 -5.53 -0.01 23.24
C SER A 711 -5.38 -1.30 24.05
N LYS A 712 -5.94 -2.42 23.56
CA LYS A 712 -6.11 -3.63 24.38
C LYS A 712 -5.52 -4.89 23.77
N VAL A 713 -5.22 -4.91 22.47
CA VAL A 713 -4.61 -6.10 21.85
C VAL A 713 -3.12 -6.11 22.17
N LYS A 714 -2.65 -7.24 22.71
CA LYS A 714 -1.25 -7.51 23.00
C LYS A 714 -0.72 -8.55 22.03
N LEU A 715 0.43 -8.27 21.45
CA LEU A 715 1.19 -9.16 20.59
C LEU A 715 2.49 -9.47 21.34
N GLU A 716 2.69 -10.72 21.68
CA GLU A 716 3.92 -11.21 22.29
C GLU A 716 4.75 -11.90 21.21
N PHE A 717 6.02 -11.53 21.12
CA PHE A 717 6.98 -12.13 20.20
C PHE A 717 8.15 -12.66 21.03
N ASP A 718 8.30 -13.97 21.00
CA ASP A 718 9.40 -14.67 21.65
C ASP A 718 10.24 -15.34 20.55
N LEU A 719 11.42 -14.78 20.28
CA LEU A 719 12.41 -15.42 19.41
C LEU A 719 13.32 -16.26 20.30
N PHE A 720 13.32 -17.57 20.09
CA PHE A 720 14.17 -18.48 20.85
C PHE A 720 14.91 -19.45 19.95
N VAL A 721 15.99 -20.00 20.51
CA VAL A 721 16.78 -21.06 19.90
C VAL A 721 16.52 -22.36 20.64
N GLN A 722 16.20 -23.41 19.89
CA GLN A 722 16.10 -24.76 20.40
C GLN A 722 17.44 -25.49 20.29
N TRP A 723 18.00 -25.83 21.45
CA TRP A 723 19.25 -26.56 21.58
C TRP A 723 19.03 -28.09 21.43
N PRO A 724 20.08 -28.85 21.07
CA PRO A 724 19.97 -30.31 20.91
C PRO A 724 19.54 -31.06 22.18
N ASP A 725 19.83 -30.50 23.35
CA ASP A 725 19.42 -31.02 24.67
C ASP A 725 17.96 -30.68 25.03
N SER A 726 17.19 -30.11 24.10
CA SER A 726 15.83 -29.60 24.28
C SER A 726 15.71 -28.35 25.16
N SER A 727 16.81 -27.74 25.59
CA SER A 727 16.76 -26.42 26.24
C SER A 727 16.38 -25.34 25.23
N ARG A 728 15.70 -24.29 25.71
CA ARG A 728 15.27 -23.14 24.90
C ARG A 728 15.99 -21.90 25.42
N GLN A 729 16.72 -21.22 24.55
CA GLN A 729 17.34 -19.94 24.88
C GLN A 729 16.51 -18.82 24.25
N ILE A 730 16.00 -17.90 25.06
CA ILE A 730 15.25 -16.75 24.56
C ILE A 730 16.24 -15.66 24.11
N ILE A 731 16.30 -15.39 22.80
CA ILE A 731 17.13 -14.34 22.21
C ILE A 731 16.45 -12.99 22.31
N LEU A 732 15.17 -12.91 21.94
CA LEU A 732 14.42 -11.67 21.95
C LEU A 732 13.07 -11.94 22.59
N GLN A 733 12.72 -11.09 23.55
CA GLN A 733 11.37 -11.02 24.10
C GLN A 733 10.84 -9.61 23.95
N THR A 734 9.70 -9.49 23.27
CA THR A 734 9.01 -8.23 23.10
C THR A 734 7.50 -8.42 23.20
N THR A 735 6.82 -7.42 23.74
CA THR A 735 5.36 -7.43 23.90
C THR A 735 4.82 -6.11 23.39
N THR A 736 3.66 -6.09 22.75
CA THR A 736 2.96 -4.82 22.52
C THR A 736 2.09 -4.53 23.73
N THR A 737 2.40 -3.48 24.47
CA THR A 737 1.49 -2.91 25.47
C THR A 737 1.45 -1.41 25.30
N LEU A 738 0.34 -0.80 25.70
CA LEU A 738 0.33 0.62 26.01
C LEU A 738 1.03 0.84 27.36
N GLU A 739 1.92 1.84 27.39
CA GLU A 739 2.28 2.54 28.63
C GLU A 739 1.10 3.31 29.20
#